data_AF-A0A2N5TT34-F1
#
_entry.id   AF-A0A2N5TT34-F1
#
_cell.length_a   1.000
_cell.length_b   1.000
_cell.length_c   1.000
_cell.angle_alpha   90.00
_cell.angle_beta   90.00
_cell.angle_gamma   90.00
#
_symmetry.space_group_name_H-M   'P 1'
#
loop_
_entity.id
_entity.type
_entity.pdbx_description
1 polymer ?
#
loop_
_entity_poly.entity_id
_entity_poly.type
_entity_poly.pdbx_seq_one_letter_code
_entity_poly.pdbx_strand_id
1 'polypeptide(L)'
;MPTPNSDNPLLSLDPKDYSLFEDVERSFQEEDHPIDWDEYIFEAVNQLADEEIPAAHIISKRRQASSSQWYPFKSKEYLIASLMLGYLHHIMSREVYAQLRLILNLTGLQLPHWTTLRKSRENIRQMLQLELRHQVSVWGRQCYSLSAAQIVAHELSNPYVNLYLDFYPEETHGLNVNKFSQSHKWLKCLSPNLRVPMVAVGNKHFYIFEPTKLGSGQIIVPIFFYQEGGEIWAKCVLQPTFVITSNPERWTITIPTELSFDSEALTPIKVSEFDLVYSEIQMRNGVFLSQLCSNELCENTIPPSCHTLPNPWRIKAKGRQIRHVPINLYADDTSGNMSKQWNRDYSFYFTLSGLPPKAANLEYNCHFLSTSNEAGMLELADQIVDELNVMATEGFAAYDSRLDQEVLAMSMVLCFQGDLPVHAEVTNTPMPNVSLNPCRMCTLHTTKLQLKKGKPYIQDFLHINSAGEHSPVEPRTWEGIQSQTEELWRISKMGVKARFDEATKEFGVRDGVNREFAAAMMADKDKGLIDQAKALDECESPRLFNPFLRLAGFDGSKDTPVEVLHSFLLGVVKYHTRDFMNTLKPANMTRLEACWKSFNTRSLNITSIQPHYLRLHFKSLVGKDFKIILQTAPFVFFQFMDDTRRRLWTSMCQLGNLMFETRISNMDGYLSELKKHIDIFLWHCIQMNAQWVNKPKFHMLLHLPESIPRFGPASLFATEKFESYNSVLRMASIHSNGQRPGRDLAISFINFHALRLVLSNARLHNHRTGIHFHASDEVVDIFEKNASVQQSMGYRDFLTSSSGNFPSIMATPLPPEEEEDTPLSFAWYSNAKIRQVSQLRLSEKDVIRKGYFVLIISPRNPTNHIIARIHSIWQISHQHHSQFKVQVTRFEPSVVSAFYQMRSLINCNEVLYFNVLEIKACINVQHDCDSGECPMIETCHSNRNGHEGCENSNG
;
A
#
# COMPACT_ATOMS: atom_id res chain seq x y z
N MET A 1 73.86 14.22 18.49
CA MET A 1 73.05 13.11 17.94
C MET A 1 71.78 12.96 18.76
N PRO A 2 70.65 13.47 18.25
CA PRO A 2 69.29 13.14 18.66
C PRO A 2 68.37 12.71 17.48
N THR A 3 67.24 12.06 17.84
CA THR A 3 65.92 11.90 17.15
C THR A 3 65.80 11.35 15.71
N PRO A 4 64.86 10.40 15.46
CA PRO A 4 64.26 10.19 14.15
C PRO A 4 62.80 10.70 14.08
N ASN A 5 62.56 11.39 12.97
CA ASN A 5 61.41 12.16 12.51
C ASN A 5 60.01 11.57 12.66
N SER A 6 59.13 12.46 13.09
CA SER A 6 57.69 12.52 12.85
C SER A 6 57.40 13.03 11.43
N ASP A 7 56.58 12.31 10.66
CA ASP A 7 55.83 12.86 9.52
C ASP A 7 54.52 12.07 9.38
N ASN A 8 53.46 12.60 9.97
CA ASN A 8 52.08 12.18 9.74
C ASN A 8 51.36 13.32 9.00
N PRO A 9 51.10 13.22 7.69
CA PRO A 9 50.59 14.33 6.87
C PRO A 9 49.08 14.59 7.03
N LEU A 10 48.49 14.29 8.19
CA LEU A 10 47.06 14.47 8.47
C LEU A 10 46.76 15.33 9.71
N LEU A 11 47.74 16.08 10.23
CA LEU A 11 47.56 16.90 11.44
C LEU A 11 47.99 18.38 11.29
N SER A 12 47.96 18.92 10.08
CA SER A 12 48.12 20.36 9.86
C SER A 12 47.16 20.85 8.78
N LEU A 13 45.92 21.15 9.19
CA LEU A 13 45.00 22.00 8.46
C LEU A 13 44.33 22.92 9.49
N ASP A 14 44.51 24.22 9.29
CA ASP A 14 43.98 25.29 10.13
C ASP A 14 42.44 25.35 9.96
N PRO A 15 41.63 25.42 11.05
CA PRO A 15 40.19 25.57 10.96
C PRO A 15 39.71 26.86 10.24
N LYS A 16 40.61 27.75 9.83
CA LYS A 16 40.32 28.95 9.04
C LYS A 16 40.37 28.76 7.51
N ASP A 17 40.71 27.57 7.01
CA ASP A 17 40.70 27.28 5.57
C ASP A 17 39.34 26.77 5.03
N TYR A 18 38.26 26.88 5.82
CA TYR A 18 36.88 26.64 5.36
C TYR A 18 35.94 27.80 5.74
N SER A 19 36.26 29.00 5.28
CA SER A 19 35.26 30.05 5.06
C SER A 19 35.66 30.91 3.88
N LEU A 20 35.02 30.72 2.72
CA LEU A 20 35.05 31.68 1.61
C LEU A 20 33.81 31.45 0.71
N PHE A 21 32.64 31.62 1.32
CA PHE A 21 31.46 32.11 0.64
C PHE A 21 30.91 33.26 1.48
N GLU A 22 31.59 34.40 1.42
CA GLU A 22 30.98 35.70 1.66
C GLU A 22 31.32 36.61 0.47
N ASP A 23 30.26 37.23 -0.03
CA ASP A 23 30.20 38.53 -0.69
C ASP A 23 30.80 38.72 -2.08
N VAL A 24 29.95 38.56 -3.10
CA VAL A 24 29.84 39.54 -4.20
C VAL A 24 28.37 39.74 -4.59
N GLU A 25 27.64 40.47 -3.75
CA GLU A 25 26.48 41.28 -4.19
C GLU A 25 26.89 42.75 -4.22
N ARG A 26 26.81 43.35 -5.42
CA ARG A 26 26.62 44.78 -5.79
C ARG A 26 27.19 44.95 -7.19
N SER A 27 26.45 45.36 -8.21
CA SER A 27 25.60 46.54 -8.24
C SER A 27 24.81 46.57 -9.56
N PHE A 28 23.49 46.72 -9.49
CA PHE A 28 22.69 47.50 -10.45
C PHE A 28 21.53 48.09 -9.65
N GLN A 29 21.65 49.38 -9.34
CA GLN A 29 20.54 50.21 -8.88
C GLN A 29 19.82 50.72 -10.13
N GLU A 30 18.58 50.32 -10.31
CA GLU A 30 17.55 51.16 -10.92
C GLU A 30 16.40 51.23 -9.91
N GLU A 31 16.13 52.45 -9.46
CA GLU A 31 15.06 52.79 -8.53
C GLU A 31 13.71 52.64 -9.23
N ASP A 32 12.88 51.71 -8.77
CA ASP A 32 11.43 51.80 -8.88
C ASP A 32 10.85 51.23 -7.59
N HIS A 33 10.33 52.11 -6.73
CA HIS A 33 9.65 51.72 -5.49
C HIS A 33 8.41 50.87 -5.82
N PRO A 34 8.40 49.56 -5.51
CA PRO A 34 7.18 48.79 -5.59
C PRO A 34 6.27 49.25 -4.45
N ILE A 35 5.05 49.63 -4.77
CA ILE A 35 4.00 49.86 -3.77
C ILE A 35 3.88 48.57 -2.95
N ASP A 36 4.16 48.66 -1.65
CA ASP A 36 3.98 47.58 -0.70
C ASP A 36 2.48 47.40 -0.43
N TRP A 37 1.87 46.52 -1.23
CA TRP A 37 0.46 46.16 -1.10
C TRP A 37 0.16 45.41 0.22
N ASP A 38 1.17 44.85 0.89
CA ASP A 38 0.96 44.09 2.13
C ASP A 38 0.62 45.02 3.30
N GLU A 39 1.23 46.20 3.37
CA GLU A 39 0.96 47.20 4.41
C GLU A 39 -0.41 47.88 4.21
N TYR A 40 -0.77 48.20 2.95
CA TYR A 40 -2.06 48.81 2.60
C TYR A 40 -3.26 47.87 2.82
N ILE A 41 -3.08 46.57 2.55
CA ILE A 41 -4.13 45.56 2.78
C ILE A 41 -4.25 45.26 4.28
N PHE A 42 -3.15 45.26 5.03
CA PHE A 42 -3.17 45.07 6.49
C PHE A 42 -3.92 46.21 7.21
N GLU A 43 -3.71 47.47 6.78
CA GLU A 43 -4.47 48.61 7.30
C GLU A 43 -5.94 48.58 6.88
N ALA A 44 -6.26 48.24 5.62
CA ALA A 44 -7.64 48.14 5.16
C ALA A 44 -8.46 47.03 5.85
N VAL A 45 -7.80 45.93 6.25
CA VAL A 45 -8.41 44.83 7.00
C VAL A 45 -8.65 45.19 8.47
N ASN A 46 -7.77 45.98 9.09
CA ASN A 46 -7.94 46.44 10.47
C ASN A 46 -8.97 47.59 10.59
N GLN A 47 -9.12 48.44 9.57
CA GLN A 47 -10.14 49.49 9.55
C GLN A 47 -11.58 48.96 9.42
N LEU A 48 -11.76 47.68 9.05
CA LEU A 48 -13.05 47.00 8.99
C LEU A 48 -13.35 46.12 10.22
N ALA A 49 -12.50 46.18 11.26
CA ALA A 49 -12.59 45.31 12.44
C ALA A 49 -13.40 45.88 13.62
N ASP A 50 -13.91 47.12 13.54
CA ASP A 50 -14.68 47.75 14.62
C ASP A 50 -16.18 47.80 14.33
N GLU A 51 -16.87 46.68 14.47
CA GLU A 51 -18.28 46.70 14.90
C GLU A 51 -18.53 45.62 15.96
N GLU A 52 -18.78 46.06 17.20
CA GLU A 52 -19.29 45.22 18.27
C GLU A 52 -20.69 44.70 17.92
N ILE A 53 -20.86 43.38 17.92
CA ILE A 53 -22.17 42.75 17.72
C ILE A 53 -23.02 42.91 19.00
N PRO A 54 -24.21 43.54 18.95
CA PRO A 54 -25.06 43.66 20.13
C PRO A 54 -25.55 42.29 20.62
N ALA A 55 -25.44 42.05 21.93
CA ALA A 55 -25.78 40.80 22.63
C ALA A 55 -27.27 40.36 22.54
N ALA A 56 -28.12 41.05 21.78
CA ALA A 56 -29.57 40.82 21.71
C ALA A 56 -30.01 39.73 20.71
N HIS A 57 -29.11 39.14 19.92
CA HIS A 57 -29.47 38.09 18.93
C HIS A 57 -29.18 36.64 19.37
N ILE A 58 -28.73 36.44 20.61
CA ILE A 58 -28.29 35.11 21.09
C ILE A 58 -29.44 34.25 21.68
N ILE A 59 -30.67 34.77 21.84
CA ILE A 59 -31.69 34.08 22.66
C ILE A 59 -32.86 33.42 21.88
N SER A 60 -33.10 33.67 20.58
CA SER A 60 -34.36 33.18 19.94
C SER A 60 -34.30 31.98 18.98
N LYS A 61 -33.15 31.36 18.67
CA LYS A 61 -33.07 30.18 17.77
C LYS A 61 -32.77 28.85 18.48
N ARG A 62 -33.42 28.59 19.61
CA ARG A 62 -33.31 27.31 20.34
C ARG A 62 -34.38 26.26 19.98
N ARG A 63 -35.15 26.44 18.91
CA ARG A 63 -36.13 25.45 18.43
C ARG A 63 -36.23 25.44 16.91
N GLN A 64 -35.51 24.51 16.28
CA GLN A 64 -35.66 23.94 14.91
C GLN A 64 -34.25 23.62 14.37
N ALA A 65 -33.76 22.40 14.61
CA ALA A 65 -32.44 21.96 14.15
C ALA A 65 -32.52 20.75 13.18
N SER A 66 -33.64 20.60 12.46
CA SER A 66 -33.85 19.52 11.49
C SER A 66 -34.43 19.99 10.14
N SER A 67 -34.23 21.25 9.74
CA SER A 67 -34.90 21.84 8.56
C SER A 67 -33.99 22.61 7.58
N SER A 68 -32.66 22.45 7.67
CA SER A 68 -31.74 23.02 6.68
C SER A 68 -31.51 22.01 5.56
N GLN A 69 -31.73 22.41 4.30
CA GLN A 69 -31.37 21.64 3.11
C GLN A 69 -29.88 21.31 3.01
N TRP A 70 -29.03 21.96 3.81
CA TRP A 70 -27.58 21.78 3.76
C TRP A 70 -27.01 21.11 5.02
N TYR A 71 -27.85 20.51 5.87
CA TYR A 71 -27.39 19.90 7.13
C TYR A 71 -26.34 18.79 6.86
N PRO A 72 -25.20 18.77 7.58
CA PRO A 72 -24.88 19.50 8.81
C PRO A 72 -24.29 20.91 8.64
N PHE A 73 -24.14 21.40 7.42
CA PHE A 73 -23.74 22.78 7.14
C PHE A 73 -24.91 23.75 7.35
N LYS A 74 -24.56 25.00 7.66
CA LYS A 74 -25.56 26.07 7.83
C LYS A 74 -26.20 26.50 6.51
N SER A 75 -25.45 26.44 5.42
CA SER A 75 -25.88 26.79 4.06
C SER A 75 -24.91 26.21 3.01
N LYS A 76 -25.25 26.37 1.73
CA LYS A 76 -24.40 26.02 0.58
C LYS A 76 -23.02 26.67 0.64
N GLU A 77 -22.96 27.94 1.03
CA GLU A 77 -21.72 28.73 1.09
C GLU A 77 -20.75 28.15 2.13
N TYR A 78 -21.27 27.60 3.24
CA TYR A 78 -20.44 26.93 4.25
C TYR A 78 -19.82 25.64 3.71
N LEU A 79 -20.55 24.88 2.90
CA LEU A 79 -20.04 23.67 2.27
C LEU A 79 -18.99 24.00 1.20
N ILE A 80 -19.28 24.94 0.29
CA ILE A 80 -18.33 25.40 -0.74
C ILE A 80 -17.05 25.93 -0.09
N ALA A 81 -17.18 26.81 0.90
CA ALA A 81 -16.01 27.34 1.59
C ALA A 81 -15.27 26.26 2.41
N SER A 82 -15.96 25.21 2.88
CA SER A 82 -15.30 24.06 3.50
C SER A 82 -14.53 23.22 2.48
N LEU A 83 -14.97 23.11 1.24
CA LEU A 83 -14.19 22.48 0.17
C LEU A 83 -12.97 23.34 -0.18
N MET A 84 -13.13 24.66 -0.28
CA MET A 84 -12.03 25.60 -0.57
C MET A 84 -10.96 25.63 0.53
N LEU A 85 -11.38 25.57 1.81
CA LEU A 85 -10.47 25.57 2.95
C LEU A 85 -9.55 24.33 2.95
N GLY A 86 -10.03 23.24 2.36
CA GLY A 86 -9.14 22.21 1.83
C GLY A 86 -9.35 20.79 2.35
N TYR A 87 -8.86 19.86 1.55
CA TYR A 87 -8.87 18.41 1.71
C TYR A 87 -7.76 17.80 0.85
N LEU A 88 -7.11 16.73 1.33
CA LEU A 88 -6.00 16.06 0.64
C LEU A 88 -4.95 17.04 0.09
N HIS A 89 -4.67 17.02 -1.22
CA HIS A 89 -3.72 17.89 -1.91
C HIS A 89 -4.20 19.34 -2.09
N HIS A 90 -5.49 19.60 -1.84
CA HIS A 90 -6.11 20.89 -2.07
C HIS A 90 -6.23 21.62 -0.75
N ILE A 91 -5.19 22.34 -0.33
CA ILE A 91 -5.22 23.17 0.89
C ILE A 91 -4.92 24.59 0.48
N MET A 92 -5.68 25.53 1.05
CA MET A 92 -5.59 26.95 0.72
C MET A 92 -5.11 27.75 1.93
N SER A 93 -4.20 28.69 1.71
CA SER A 93 -3.77 29.61 2.76
C SER A 93 -4.90 30.56 3.15
N ARG A 94 -4.78 31.18 4.34
CA ARG A 94 -5.77 32.15 4.82
C ARG A 94 -5.87 33.37 3.91
N GLU A 95 -4.74 33.80 3.38
CA GLU A 95 -4.57 34.98 2.54
C GLU A 95 -5.25 34.76 1.18
N VAL A 96 -4.95 33.62 0.53
CA VAL A 96 -5.58 33.23 -0.75
C VAL A 96 -7.09 33.07 -0.59
N TYR A 97 -7.53 32.47 0.53
CA TYR A 97 -8.96 32.35 0.84
C TYR A 97 -9.63 33.71 1.01
N ALA A 98 -8.99 34.66 1.70
CA ALA A 98 -9.51 36.00 1.89
C ALA A 98 -9.65 36.77 0.56
N GLN A 99 -8.65 36.66 -0.32
CA GLN A 99 -8.69 37.24 -1.67
C GLN A 99 -9.82 36.64 -2.52
N LEU A 100 -9.95 35.31 -2.56
CA LEU A 100 -11.02 34.66 -3.32
C LEU A 100 -12.40 35.00 -2.76
N ARG A 101 -12.54 35.09 -1.43
CA ARG A 101 -13.78 35.56 -0.80
C ARG A 101 -14.15 36.97 -1.24
N LEU A 102 -13.18 37.89 -1.35
CA LEU A 102 -13.42 39.25 -1.84
C LEU A 102 -13.90 39.24 -3.30
N ILE A 103 -13.22 38.47 -4.17
CA ILE A 103 -13.56 38.36 -5.60
C ILE A 103 -14.96 37.76 -5.78
N LEU A 104 -15.27 36.67 -5.08
CA LEU A 104 -16.57 35.99 -5.17
C LEU A 104 -17.70 36.83 -4.57
N ASN A 105 -17.41 37.73 -3.63
CA ASN A 105 -18.41 38.68 -3.15
C ASN A 105 -18.87 39.63 -4.27
N LEU A 106 -18.00 39.97 -5.23
CA LEU A 106 -18.37 40.79 -6.40
C LEU A 106 -19.37 40.08 -7.32
N THR A 107 -19.45 38.75 -7.28
CA THR A 107 -20.42 37.96 -8.06
C THR A 107 -21.70 37.63 -7.27
N GLY A 108 -21.83 38.15 -6.04
CA GLY A 108 -22.97 37.91 -5.16
C GLY A 108 -22.85 36.65 -4.29
N LEU A 109 -21.73 35.92 -4.33
CA LEU A 109 -21.49 34.75 -3.50
C LEU A 109 -20.81 35.13 -2.17
N GLN A 110 -21.58 35.16 -1.08
CA GLN A 110 -21.08 35.56 0.23
C GLN A 110 -20.53 34.38 1.03
N LEU A 111 -19.22 34.14 0.93
CA LEU A 111 -18.57 33.09 1.72
C LEU A 111 -18.33 33.52 3.18
N PRO A 112 -18.44 32.59 4.15
CA PRO A 112 -18.15 32.88 5.56
C PRO A 112 -16.68 33.25 5.80
N HIS A 113 -16.42 34.05 6.83
CA HIS A 113 -15.05 34.41 7.23
C HIS A 113 -14.25 33.16 7.69
N TRP A 114 -12.92 33.19 7.53
CA TRP A 114 -11.99 32.09 7.86
C TRP A 114 -12.20 31.54 9.28
N THR A 115 -12.29 32.41 10.28
CA THR A 115 -12.51 32.01 11.68
C THR A 115 -13.85 31.33 11.89
N THR A 116 -14.90 31.80 11.19
CA THR A 116 -16.24 31.21 11.20
C THR A 116 -16.23 29.81 10.58
N LEU A 117 -15.44 29.59 9.52
CA LEU A 117 -15.26 28.28 8.90
C LEU A 117 -14.54 27.28 9.79
N ARG A 118 -13.42 27.70 10.43
CA ARG A 118 -12.72 26.84 11.39
C ARG A 118 -13.63 26.40 12.53
N LYS A 119 -14.44 27.32 13.06
CA LYS A 119 -15.47 27.02 14.07
C LYS A 119 -16.56 26.10 13.52
N SER A 120 -16.97 26.25 12.26
CA SER A 120 -17.94 25.36 11.62
C SER A 120 -17.42 23.92 11.49
N ARG A 121 -16.18 23.75 11.03
CA ARG A 121 -15.53 22.44 10.96
C ARG A 121 -15.38 21.82 12.35
N GLU A 122 -14.96 22.59 13.35
CA GLU A 122 -14.90 22.13 14.75
C GLU A 122 -16.27 21.68 15.27
N ASN A 123 -17.34 22.43 14.97
CA ASN A 123 -18.69 22.03 15.36
C ASN A 123 -19.11 20.69 14.76
N ILE A 124 -18.77 20.43 13.49
CA ILE A 124 -19.04 19.13 12.85
C ILE A 124 -18.22 18.03 13.52
N ARG A 125 -16.93 18.25 13.79
CA ARG A 125 -16.08 17.27 14.50
C ARG A 125 -16.65 16.92 15.88
N GLN A 126 -16.97 17.93 16.68
CA GLN A 126 -17.56 17.74 18.01
C GLN A 126 -18.94 17.07 17.95
N MET A 127 -19.75 17.37 16.93
CA MET A 127 -21.04 16.71 16.72
C MET A 127 -20.88 15.21 16.46
N LEU A 128 -19.84 14.83 15.72
CA LEU A 128 -19.50 13.45 15.36
C LEU A 128 -18.57 12.75 16.37
N GLN A 129 -18.20 13.40 17.48
CA GLN A 129 -17.20 12.90 18.44
C GLN A 129 -15.88 12.47 17.77
N LEU A 130 -15.46 13.24 16.76
CA LEU A 130 -14.16 13.09 16.12
C LEU A 130 -13.11 13.86 16.92
N GLU A 131 -12.59 13.22 17.97
CA GLU A 131 -11.58 13.78 18.87
C GLU A 131 -10.22 13.13 18.67
N LEU A 132 -9.15 13.88 18.97
CA LEU A 132 -7.80 13.33 18.95
C LEU A 132 -7.56 12.53 20.22
N ARG A 133 -7.03 11.31 20.04
CA ARG A 133 -6.42 10.56 21.13
C ARG A 133 -5.10 11.23 21.49
N HIS A 134 -4.87 11.41 22.77
CA HIS A 134 -3.65 12.01 23.30
C HIS A 134 -3.06 11.08 24.35
N GLN A 135 -1.79 10.77 24.20
CA GLN A 135 -1.03 9.98 25.16
C GLN A 135 0.37 10.56 25.29
N VAL A 136 0.90 10.53 26.51
CA VAL A 136 2.31 10.85 26.76
C VAL A 136 3.12 9.56 26.61
N SER A 137 4.16 9.61 25.78
CA SER A 137 5.04 8.48 25.56
C SER A 137 5.81 8.10 26.83
N VAL A 138 6.47 6.94 26.79
CA VAL A 138 7.36 6.52 27.87
C VAL A 138 8.53 7.49 28.09
N TRP A 139 8.85 8.38 27.16
CA TRP A 139 9.90 9.39 27.32
C TRP A 139 9.36 10.82 27.47
N GLY A 140 8.08 10.97 27.83
CA GLY A 140 7.48 12.28 28.13
C GLY A 140 7.07 13.09 26.90
N ARG A 141 7.16 12.51 25.69
CA ARG A 141 6.79 13.20 24.44
C ARG A 141 5.29 13.13 24.21
N GLN A 142 4.73 14.15 23.56
CA GLN A 142 3.29 14.28 23.34
C GLN A 142 2.90 13.58 22.04
N CYS A 143 2.15 12.47 22.13
CA CYS A 143 1.72 11.71 20.96
C CYS A 143 0.22 11.95 20.70
N TYR A 144 -0.14 12.26 19.45
CA TYR A 144 -1.53 12.46 19.03
C TYR A 144 -1.91 11.47 17.93
N SER A 145 -3.07 10.82 18.02
CA SER A 145 -3.56 9.93 16.99
C SER A 145 -5.06 10.04 16.74
N LEU A 146 -5.49 9.64 15.55
CA LEU A 146 -6.89 9.34 15.25
C LEU A 146 -7.20 7.91 15.69
N SER A 147 -8.45 7.65 16.07
CA SER A 147 -8.91 6.30 16.42
C SER A 147 -9.04 5.43 15.18
N ALA A 148 -8.27 4.34 15.13
CA ALA A 148 -8.38 3.32 14.08
C ALA A 148 -9.77 2.66 14.11
N ALA A 149 -10.31 2.41 15.31
CA ALA A 149 -11.64 1.83 15.50
C ALA A 149 -12.74 2.74 14.93
N GLN A 150 -12.69 4.04 15.22
CA GLN A 150 -13.65 4.99 14.64
C GLN A 150 -13.51 5.04 13.12
N ILE A 151 -12.30 5.09 12.57
CA ILE A 151 -12.12 5.11 11.10
C ILE A 151 -12.73 3.86 10.47
N VAL A 152 -12.44 2.65 10.98
CA VAL A 152 -13.02 1.41 10.44
C VAL A 152 -14.54 1.39 10.58
N ALA A 153 -15.10 1.84 11.71
CA ALA A 153 -16.55 1.92 11.91
C ALA A 153 -17.21 2.86 10.89
N HIS A 154 -16.56 3.99 10.59
CA HIS A 154 -17.01 4.93 9.59
C HIS A 154 -16.95 4.36 8.17
N GLU A 155 -15.92 3.58 7.83
CA GLU A 155 -15.85 2.93 6.51
C GLU A 155 -16.88 1.82 6.33
N LEU A 156 -17.28 1.13 7.40
CA LEU A 156 -18.44 0.24 7.37
C LEU A 156 -19.75 1.03 7.18
N SER A 157 -19.82 2.26 7.66
CA SER A 157 -21.00 3.13 7.44
C SER A 157 -20.98 3.81 6.06
N ASN A 158 -19.86 3.76 5.34
CA ASN A 158 -19.64 4.45 4.08
C ASN A 158 -20.04 3.55 2.89
N PRO A 159 -21.13 3.86 2.16
CA PRO A 159 -21.60 3.02 1.06
C PRO A 159 -20.59 2.89 -0.09
N TYR A 160 -19.71 3.87 -0.29
CA TYR A 160 -18.68 3.84 -1.33
C TYR A 160 -17.50 2.91 -1.00
N VAL A 161 -17.39 2.44 0.24
CA VAL A 161 -16.30 1.56 0.70
C VAL A 161 -16.85 0.19 1.10
N ASN A 162 -17.89 0.14 1.94
CA ASN A 162 -18.48 -1.12 2.43
C ASN A 162 -18.94 -2.03 1.28
N LEU A 163 -19.45 -1.46 0.18
CA LEU A 163 -19.87 -2.21 -1.01
C LEU A 163 -18.80 -3.19 -1.52
N TYR A 164 -17.51 -2.87 -1.32
CA TYR A 164 -16.37 -3.61 -1.85
C TYR A 164 -15.60 -4.40 -0.81
N LEU A 165 -16.00 -4.36 0.45
CA LEU A 165 -15.27 -5.04 1.52
C LEU A 165 -15.60 -6.54 1.53
N ASP A 166 -14.55 -7.35 1.42
CA ASP A 166 -14.59 -8.75 1.83
C ASP A 166 -14.48 -8.84 3.36
N PHE A 167 -15.36 -9.64 3.97
CA PHE A 167 -15.37 -9.91 5.43
C PHE A 167 -14.92 -11.33 5.78
N TYR A 168 -14.75 -12.18 4.76
CA TYR A 168 -14.33 -13.57 4.87
C TYR A 168 -13.09 -13.76 3.99
N PRO A 169 -12.11 -14.57 4.42
CA PRO A 169 -11.04 -14.98 3.53
C PRO A 169 -11.61 -15.88 2.42
N GLU A 170 -11.00 -15.84 1.24
CA GLU A 170 -11.42 -16.57 0.05
C GLU A 170 -10.43 -17.71 -0.26
N GLU A 171 -10.95 -18.94 -0.39
CA GLU A 171 -10.17 -20.07 -0.90
C GLU A 171 -10.27 -20.11 -2.43
N THR A 172 -9.11 -20.20 -3.07
CA THR A 172 -8.96 -20.16 -4.53
C THR A 172 -8.19 -21.36 -5.08
N HIS A 173 -7.73 -22.25 -4.21
CA HIS A 173 -6.85 -23.38 -4.52
C HIS A 173 -5.59 -22.94 -5.27
N GLY A 174 -5.07 -21.76 -4.92
CA GLY A 174 -3.89 -21.16 -5.56
C GLY A 174 -4.14 -20.63 -6.98
N LEU A 175 -5.39 -20.47 -7.40
CA LEU A 175 -5.74 -20.00 -8.75
C LEU A 175 -6.18 -18.52 -8.75
N ASN A 176 -5.71 -17.75 -9.72
CA ASN A 176 -6.15 -16.37 -9.96
C ASN A 176 -6.01 -15.41 -8.76
N VAL A 177 -4.99 -15.62 -7.93
CA VAL A 177 -4.75 -14.84 -6.70
C VAL A 177 -4.36 -13.40 -7.04
N ASN A 178 -5.12 -12.44 -6.52
CA ASN A 178 -4.93 -11.02 -6.81
C ASN A 178 -5.34 -10.05 -5.69
N LYS A 179 -5.84 -10.51 -4.53
CA LYS A 179 -6.27 -9.65 -3.42
C LYS A 179 -5.92 -10.24 -2.05
N PHE A 180 -5.85 -9.41 -1.02
CA PHE A 180 -5.47 -9.84 0.34
C PHE A 180 -6.48 -10.79 1.00
N SER A 181 -7.76 -10.75 0.62
CA SER A 181 -8.74 -11.73 1.11
C SER A 181 -8.43 -13.16 0.66
N GLN A 182 -7.63 -13.35 -0.39
CA GLN A 182 -7.17 -14.67 -0.87
C GLN A 182 -5.84 -15.10 -0.23
N SER A 183 -5.37 -14.39 0.79
CA SER A 183 -4.06 -14.61 1.39
C SER A 183 -4.05 -15.76 2.41
N HIS A 184 -2.95 -16.53 2.47
CA HIS A 184 -2.83 -17.58 3.48
C HIS A 184 -2.83 -17.02 4.90
N LYS A 185 -2.32 -15.78 5.13
CA LYS A 185 -2.36 -15.18 6.48
C LYS A 185 -3.78 -15.14 7.00
N TRP A 186 -4.71 -14.56 6.22
CA TRP A 186 -6.11 -14.42 6.63
C TRP A 186 -6.83 -15.77 6.68
N LEU A 187 -6.63 -16.62 5.67
CA LEU A 187 -7.33 -17.89 5.55
C LEU A 187 -6.85 -18.95 6.57
N LYS A 188 -5.53 -19.07 6.76
CA LYS A 188 -4.89 -20.24 7.39
C LYS A 188 -4.09 -19.91 8.65
N CYS A 189 -3.43 -18.74 8.73
CA CYS A 189 -2.39 -18.51 9.73
C CYS A 189 -2.82 -17.70 10.96
N LEU A 190 -4.05 -17.17 11.01
CA LEU A 190 -4.55 -16.52 12.23
C LEU A 190 -4.78 -17.55 13.33
N SER A 191 -4.62 -17.15 14.60
CA SER A 191 -4.97 -17.99 15.75
C SER A 191 -6.50 -18.09 15.89
N PRO A 192 -7.05 -19.13 16.57
CA PRO A 192 -8.48 -19.31 16.77
C PRO A 192 -9.24 -18.04 17.20
N ASN A 193 -8.69 -17.27 18.13
CA ASN A 193 -9.33 -16.07 18.67
C ASN A 193 -9.31 -14.87 17.70
N LEU A 194 -8.47 -14.93 16.66
CA LEU A 194 -8.27 -13.86 15.68
C LEU A 194 -8.84 -14.20 14.30
N ARG A 195 -9.29 -15.43 14.06
CA ARG A 195 -9.97 -15.83 12.82
C ARG A 195 -11.37 -15.24 12.77
N VAL A 196 -12.01 -15.34 11.60
CA VAL A 196 -13.42 -14.97 11.43
C VAL A 196 -14.28 -15.75 12.44
N PRO A 197 -14.90 -15.08 13.42
CA PRO A 197 -15.46 -15.78 14.57
C PRO A 197 -16.85 -16.36 14.29
N MET A 198 -17.59 -15.80 13.33
CA MET A 198 -18.99 -16.17 13.11
C MET A 198 -19.48 -16.01 11.68
N VAL A 199 -20.57 -16.73 11.37
CA VAL A 199 -21.38 -16.57 10.15
C VAL A 199 -22.87 -16.49 10.49
N ALA A 200 -23.60 -15.65 9.75
CA ALA A 200 -25.04 -15.45 9.91
C ALA A 200 -25.81 -16.27 8.85
N VAL A 201 -26.81 -17.02 9.28
CA VAL A 201 -27.74 -17.75 8.40
C VAL A 201 -29.16 -17.45 8.87
N GLY A 202 -29.91 -16.70 8.06
CA GLY A 202 -31.17 -16.11 8.50
C GLY A 202 -30.97 -15.26 9.76
N ASN A 203 -31.74 -15.53 10.81
CA ASN A 203 -31.64 -14.84 12.10
C ASN A 203 -30.73 -15.55 13.11
N LYS A 204 -30.00 -16.59 12.70
CA LYS A 204 -29.13 -17.39 13.57
C LYS A 204 -27.66 -17.07 13.31
N HIS A 205 -26.88 -17.01 14.38
CA HIS A 205 -25.44 -16.79 14.33
C HIS A 205 -24.71 -18.05 14.80
N PHE A 206 -23.83 -18.58 13.94
CA PHE A 206 -22.99 -19.74 14.20
C PHE A 206 -21.56 -19.29 14.42
N TYR A 207 -20.89 -19.84 15.43
CA TYR A 207 -19.54 -19.44 15.83
C TYR A 207 -18.58 -20.60 15.67
N ILE A 208 -17.32 -20.29 15.37
CA ILE A 208 -16.25 -21.29 15.43
C ILE A 208 -16.14 -21.85 16.85
N PHE A 209 -15.77 -23.12 16.95
CA PHE A 209 -15.68 -23.86 18.21
C PHE A 209 -17.01 -23.97 18.98
N GLU A 210 -18.16 -23.71 18.36
CA GLU A 210 -19.47 -24.04 18.94
C GLU A 210 -20.13 -25.22 18.20
N PRO A 211 -20.59 -26.26 18.92
CA PRO A 211 -21.35 -27.34 18.29
C PRO A 211 -22.57 -26.82 17.52
N THR A 212 -22.74 -27.32 16.31
CA THR A 212 -23.82 -26.93 15.38
C THR A 212 -24.48 -28.19 14.84
N LYS A 213 -25.81 -28.19 14.74
CA LYS A 213 -26.54 -29.31 14.12
C LYS A 213 -26.93 -28.95 12.68
N LEU A 214 -26.62 -29.84 11.76
CA LEU A 214 -27.03 -29.74 10.35
C LEU A 214 -28.50 -30.14 10.18
N GLY A 215 -29.11 -29.74 9.07
CA GLY A 215 -30.46 -30.20 8.70
C GLY A 215 -30.58 -31.73 8.56
N SER A 216 -29.47 -32.43 8.32
CA SER A 216 -29.40 -33.91 8.34
C SER A 216 -29.54 -34.53 9.75
N GLY A 217 -29.42 -33.71 10.80
CA GLY A 217 -29.45 -34.12 12.19
C GLY A 217 -28.07 -34.37 12.82
N GLN A 218 -26.99 -34.34 12.04
CA GLN A 218 -25.62 -34.53 12.52
C GLN A 218 -25.12 -33.31 13.31
N ILE A 219 -24.42 -33.53 14.43
CA ILE A 219 -23.74 -32.48 15.20
C ILE A 219 -22.29 -32.40 14.74
N ILE A 220 -21.86 -31.20 14.38
CA ILE A 220 -20.52 -30.87 13.90
C ILE A 220 -19.92 -29.72 14.72
N VAL A 221 -18.62 -29.47 14.59
CA VAL A 221 -17.96 -28.28 15.17
C VAL A 221 -17.22 -27.51 14.04
N PRO A 222 -17.66 -26.30 13.67
CA PRO A 222 -16.97 -25.46 12.70
C PRO A 222 -15.68 -24.87 13.30
N ILE A 223 -14.59 -24.89 12.54
CA ILE A 223 -13.25 -24.43 12.95
C ILE A 223 -12.79 -23.22 12.12
N PHE A 224 -13.19 -23.14 10.86
CA PHE A 224 -12.93 -22.01 9.97
C PHE A 224 -14.18 -21.64 9.18
N PHE A 225 -14.38 -20.34 8.94
CA PHE A 225 -15.34 -19.82 7.96
C PHE A 225 -14.59 -19.11 6.85
N TYR A 226 -14.98 -19.39 5.60
CA TYR A 226 -14.33 -18.85 4.41
C TYR A 226 -15.31 -18.79 3.24
N GLN A 227 -14.94 -18.06 2.19
CA GLN A 227 -15.70 -17.97 0.96
C GLN A 227 -15.06 -18.82 -0.13
N GLU A 228 -15.87 -19.53 -0.90
CA GLU A 228 -15.42 -20.30 -2.06
C GLU A 228 -16.52 -20.29 -3.12
N GLY A 229 -16.19 -19.90 -4.35
CA GLY A 229 -17.16 -19.83 -5.45
C GLY A 229 -18.32 -18.84 -5.23
N GLY A 230 -18.17 -17.86 -4.34
CA GLY A 230 -19.22 -16.90 -3.98
C GLY A 230 -20.20 -17.40 -2.90
N GLU A 231 -20.01 -18.62 -2.40
CA GLU A 231 -20.75 -19.17 -1.26
C GLU A 231 -19.89 -19.17 0.00
N ILE A 232 -20.52 -19.19 1.18
CA ILE A 232 -19.82 -19.30 2.46
C ILE A 232 -19.75 -20.77 2.89
N TRP A 233 -18.56 -21.21 3.24
CA TRP A 233 -18.23 -22.56 3.65
C TRP A 233 -17.62 -22.56 5.05
N ALA A 234 -17.69 -23.71 5.69
CA ALA A 234 -17.05 -23.99 6.96
C ALA A 234 -16.18 -25.24 6.87
N LYS A 235 -14.98 -25.21 7.45
CA LYS A 235 -14.19 -26.42 7.73
C LYS A 235 -14.60 -26.95 9.09
N CYS A 236 -15.11 -28.17 9.14
CA CYS A 236 -15.79 -28.70 10.32
C CYS A 236 -15.24 -30.05 10.76
N VAL A 237 -15.20 -30.28 12.07
CA VAL A 237 -15.09 -31.61 12.66
C VAL A 237 -16.46 -32.27 12.61
N LEU A 238 -16.58 -33.39 11.89
CA LEU A 238 -17.87 -34.06 11.65
C LEU A 238 -18.43 -34.83 12.84
N GLN A 239 -17.55 -35.33 13.71
CA GLN A 239 -17.93 -36.19 14.83
C GLN A 239 -17.12 -35.79 16.08
N PRO A 240 -17.56 -34.75 16.80
CA PRO A 240 -17.00 -34.50 18.13
C PRO A 240 -17.28 -35.72 19.04
N THR A 241 -16.32 -36.07 19.87
CA THR A 241 -16.47 -37.17 20.82
C THR A 241 -17.17 -36.67 22.07
N PHE A 242 -18.19 -37.39 22.54
CA PHE A 242 -18.87 -37.08 23.80
C PHE A 242 -18.39 -38.05 24.87
N VAL A 243 -17.59 -37.55 25.81
CA VAL A 243 -17.12 -38.32 26.97
C VAL A 243 -18.08 -38.08 28.12
N ILE A 244 -18.68 -39.15 28.63
CA ILE A 244 -19.61 -39.10 29.77
C ILE A 244 -18.88 -39.65 30.99
N THR A 245 -18.74 -38.82 32.02
CA THR A 245 -18.23 -39.26 33.33
C THR A 245 -19.39 -39.45 34.30
N SER A 246 -19.37 -40.56 35.04
CA SER A 246 -20.42 -40.92 36.00
C SER A 246 -20.09 -40.37 37.39
N ASN A 247 -21.09 -39.85 38.12
CA ASN A 247 -21.00 -39.30 39.49
C ASN A 247 -20.13 -38.05 39.68
N PRO A 248 -20.65 -36.83 39.44
CA PRO A 248 -21.93 -36.50 38.77
C PRO A 248 -21.86 -36.75 37.26
N GLU A 249 -23.00 -36.97 36.61
CA GLU A 249 -23.06 -37.10 35.14
C GLU A 249 -22.58 -35.80 34.48
N ARG A 250 -21.40 -35.83 33.84
CA ARG A 250 -20.82 -34.70 33.14
C ARG A 250 -20.45 -35.10 31.72
N TRP A 251 -20.97 -34.35 30.75
CA TRP A 251 -20.63 -34.52 29.34
C TRP A 251 -19.50 -33.56 28.98
N THR A 252 -18.43 -34.10 28.41
CA THR A 252 -17.34 -33.31 27.84
C THR A 252 -17.32 -33.56 26.34
N ILE A 253 -17.36 -32.47 25.57
CA ILE A 253 -17.24 -32.53 24.12
C ILE A 253 -15.76 -32.43 23.79
N THR A 254 -15.22 -33.37 23.01
CA THR A 254 -13.82 -33.32 22.59
C THR A 254 -13.64 -33.34 21.08
N ILE A 255 -12.62 -32.62 20.60
CA ILE A 255 -12.21 -32.53 19.21
C ILE A 255 -10.71 -32.83 19.06
N PRO A 256 -10.23 -33.18 17.85
CA PRO A 256 -8.79 -33.28 17.60
C PRO A 256 -8.10 -31.94 17.87
N THR A 257 -6.81 -31.99 18.20
CA THR A 257 -5.98 -30.80 18.41
C THR A 257 -5.26 -30.37 17.12
N GLU A 258 -4.68 -29.16 17.13
CA GLU A 258 -3.81 -28.61 16.08
C GLU A 258 -4.45 -28.65 14.68
N LEU A 259 -5.74 -28.35 14.62
CA LEU A 259 -6.52 -28.35 13.38
C LEU A 259 -6.11 -27.18 12.47
N SER A 260 -5.12 -27.42 11.62
CA SER A 260 -4.77 -26.53 10.51
C SER A 260 -5.88 -26.52 9.44
N PHE A 261 -5.94 -25.47 8.62
CA PHE A 261 -6.98 -25.33 7.60
C PHE A 261 -7.02 -26.49 6.59
N ASP A 262 -5.83 -27.02 6.26
CA ASP A 262 -5.62 -28.12 5.31
C ASP A 262 -5.65 -29.51 5.98
N SER A 263 -6.02 -29.59 7.26
CA SER A 263 -6.11 -30.86 7.99
C SER A 263 -7.16 -31.80 7.39
N GLU A 264 -6.78 -33.07 7.17
CA GLU A 264 -7.69 -34.12 6.71
C GLU A 264 -8.81 -34.42 7.73
N ALA A 265 -8.64 -34.02 9.00
CA ALA A 265 -9.67 -34.14 10.02
C ALA A 265 -10.83 -33.16 9.84
N LEU A 266 -10.70 -32.18 8.93
CA LEU A 266 -11.72 -31.16 8.65
C LEU A 266 -12.43 -31.43 7.33
N THR A 267 -13.75 -31.53 7.38
CA THR A 267 -14.59 -31.64 6.18
C THR A 267 -15.18 -30.27 5.81
N PRO A 268 -15.10 -29.85 4.54
CA PRO A 268 -15.79 -28.65 4.08
C PRO A 268 -17.30 -28.88 4.02
N ILE A 269 -18.09 -28.01 4.64
CA ILE A 269 -19.56 -28.04 4.67
C ILE A 269 -20.08 -26.67 4.26
N LYS A 270 -21.12 -26.62 3.41
CA LYS A 270 -21.76 -25.36 3.06
C LYS A 270 -22.48 -24.81 4.28
N VAL A 271 -22.29 -23.54 4.58
CA VAL A 271 -22.94 -22.90 5.73
C VAL A 271 -24.47 -22.91 5.61
N SER A 272 -25.01 -22.94 4.38
CA SER A 272 -26.45 -23.08 4.14
C SER A 272 -27.07 -24.38 4.68
N GLU A 273 -26.26 -25.39 5.01
CA GLU A 273 -26.73 -26.65 5.60
C GLU A 273 -26.89 -26.59 7.13
N PHE A 274 -26.45 -25.49 7.76
CA PHE A 274 -26.54 -25.31 9.20
C PHE A 274 -27.99 -25.03 9.63
N ASP A 275 -28.45 -25.70 10.69
CA ASP A 275 -29.84 -25.59 11.16
C ASP A 275 -29.91 -25.08 12.60
N LEU A 276 -29.43 -25.84 13.59
CA LEU A 276 -29.53 -25.47 15.01
C LEU A 276 -28.19 -24.97 15.56
N VAL A 277 -28.23 -23.81 16.23
CA VAL A 277 -27.08 -23.30 17.00
C VAL A 277 -26.92 -24.09 18.31
N TYR A 278 -25.74 -24.03 18.92
CA TYR A 278 -25.40 -24.74 20.15
C TYR A 278 -26.50 -24.75 21.23
N SER A 279 -27.11 -23.61 21.51
CA SER A 279 -28.16 -23.47 22.54
C SER A 279 -29.50 -24.11 22.18
N GLU A 280 -29.73 -24.42 20.91
CA GLU A 280 -30.96 -25.02 20.38
C GLU A 280 -30.85 -26.54 20.22
N ILE A 281 -29.64 -27.11 20.33
CA ILE A 281 -29.42 -28.55 20.12
C ILE A 281 -30.03 -29.34 21.28
N GLN A 282 -31.10 -30.08 21.00
CA GLN A 282 -31.72 -31.00 21.93
C GLN A 282 -31.21 -32.43 21.71
N MET A 283 -30.77 -33.09 22.78
CA MET A 283 -30.32 -34.48 22.76
C MET A 283 -31.50 -35.46 22.85
N ARG A 284 -31.26 -36.76 22.63
CA ARG A 284 -32.33 -37.79 22.61
C ARG A 284 -33.15 -37.87 23.90
N ASN A 285 -32.58 -37.46 25.03
CA ASN A 285 -33.23 -37.41 26.34
C ASN A 285 -34.12 -36.14 26.53
N GLY A 286 -34.21 -35.27 25.51
CA GLY A 286 -34.99 -34.04 25.58
C GLY A 286 -34.27 -32.87 26.27
N VAL A 287 -33.05 -33.05 26.76
CA VAL A 287 -32.26 -32.01 27.43
C VAL A 287 -31.40 -31.27 26.40
N PHE A 288 -31.23 -29.96 26.58
CA PHE A 288 -30.37 -29.16 25.71
C PHE A 288 -28.90 -29.50 25.93
N LEU A 289 -28.12 -29.52 24.85
CA LEU A 289 -26.68 -29.77 24.91
C LEU A 289 -25.98 -28.79 25.85
N SER A 290 -26.38 -27.52 25.84
CA SER A 290 -25.87 -26.47 26.73
C SER A 290 -26.10 -26.70 28.22
N GLN A 291 -27.02 -27.59 28.59
CA GLN A 291 -27.27 -27.97 29.99
C GLN A 291 -26.49 -29.23 30.39
N LEU A 292 -26.12 -30.08 29.41
CA LEU A 292 -25.44 -31.35 29.64
C LEU A 292 -23.92 -31.20 29.67
N CYS A 293 -23.38 -30.37 28.77
CA CYS A 293 -21.96 -30.09 28.74
C CYS A 293 -21.65 -28.92 29.68
N SER A 294 -20.54 -29.01 30.41
CA SER A 294 -20.12 -27.97 31.37
C SER A 294 -19.62 -26.69 30.71
N ASN A 295 -20.26 -26.26 29.63
CA ASN A 295 -19.91 -25.07 28.87
C ASN A 295 -18.44 -25.09 28.37
N GLU A 296 -17.95 -26.28 28.00
CA GLU A 296 -16.58 -26.50 27.57
C GLU A 296 -16.53 -27.43 26.36
N LEU A 297 -15.67 -27.09 25.40
CA LEU A 297 -15.23 -27.92 24.28
C LEU A 297 -13.73 -28.12 24.41
N CYS A 298 -13.25 -29.35 24.57
CA CYS A 298 -11.82 -29.59 24.80
C CYS A 298 -11.14 -30.20 23.56
N GLU A 299 -9.94 -29.71 23.26
CA GLU A 299 -9.03 -30.35 22.32
C GLU A 299 -8.32 -31.51 23.02
N ASN A 300 -8.03 -32.59 22.27
CA ASN A 300 -7.33 -33.78 22.77
C ASN A 300 -5.82 -33.53 22.99
N THR A 301 -5.46 -32.56 23.84
CA THR A 301 -4.07 -32.26 24.25
C THR A 301 -3.76 -32.78 25.66
N ILE A 302 -2.47 -32.85 26.01
CA ILE A 302 -2.01 -33.16 27.37
C ILE A 302 -1.17 -31.97 27.88
N PRO A 303 -1.66 -31.16 28.84
CA PRO A 303 -3.00 -31.16 29.44
C PRO A 303 -4.10 -30.69 28.44
N PRO A 304 -5.40 -31.00 28.70
CA PRO A 304 -6.49 -30.62 27.81
C PRO A 304 -6.63 -29.09 27.69
N SER A 305 -6.60 -28.58 26.46
CA SER A 305 -6.92 -27.20 26.09
C SER A 305 -8.43 -27.12 25.87
N CYS A 306 -9.14 -26.26 26.59
CA CYS A 306 -10.60 -26.16 26.47
C CYS A 306 -11.05 -24.77 26.06
N HIS A 307 -11.97 -24.72 25.11
CA HIS A 307 -12.69 -23.54 24.68
C HIS A 307 -13.97 -23.37 25.50
N THR A 308 -14.25 -22.14 25.94
CA THR A 308 -15.48 -21.80 26.65
C THR A 308 -16.68 -21.77 25.69
N LEU A 309 -17.80 -22.34 26.12
CA LEU A 309 -19.09 -22.30 25.45
C LEU A 309 -20.12 -21.49 26.28
N PRO A 310 -20.98 -20.68 25.65
CA PRO A 310 -20.87 -20.23 24.26
C PRO A 310 -19.57 -19.47 24.02
N ASN A 311 -19.18 -19.35 22.75
CA ASN A 311 -17.99 -18.65 22.32
C ASN A 311 -17.97 -17.22 22.91
N PRO A 312 -16.86 -16.75 23.47
CA PRO A 312 -16.77 -15.40 24.06
C PRO A 312 -17.23 -14.28 23.11
N TRP A 313 -16.98 -14.41 21.80
CA TRP A 313 -17.45 -13.47 20.80
C TRP A 313 -18.98 -13.36 20.71
N ARG A 314 -19.71 -14.44 20.98
CA ARG A 314 -21.17 -14.42 21.05
C ARG A 314 -21.66 -13.47 22.14
N ILE A 315 -20.98 -13.48 23.28
CA ILE A 315 -21.30 -12.61 24.44
C ILE A 315 -20.98 -11.16 24.09
N LYS A 316 -19.81 -10.90 23.47
CA LYS A 316 -19.39 -9.55 23.05
C LYS A 316 -20.29 -8.95 21.98
N ALA A 317 -20.74 -9.78 21.03
CA ALA A 317 -21.63 -9.38 19.96
C ALA A 317 -23.02 -8.96 20.43
N LYS A 318 -23.53 -9.52 21.54
CA LYS A 318 -24.87 -9.23 22.09
C LYS A 318 -25.98 -9.34 21.03
N GLY A 319 -25.90 -10.38 20.19
CA GLY A 319 -26.86 -10.62 19.11
C GLY A 319 -26.60 -9.84 17.82
N ARG A 320 -25.55 -9.01 17.73
CA ARG A 320 -25.12 -8.37 16.48
C ARG A 320 -24.33 -9.35 15.60
N GLN A 321 -24.34 -9.11 14.29
CA GLN A 321 -23.41 -9.80 13.39
C GLN A 321 -21.98 -9.24 13.58
N ILE A 322 -20.96 -10.10 13.46
CA ILE A 322 -19.56 -9.69 13.51
C ILE A 322 -19.01 -9.50 12.11
N ARG A 323 -18.38 -8.36 11.85
CA ARG A 323 -17.58 -8.08 10.64
C ARG A 323 -16.10 -8.17 10.97
N HIS A 324 -15.39 -9.08 10.30
CA HIS A 324 -13.95 -9.20 10.41
C HIS A 324 -13.29 -8.32 9.35
N VAL A 325 -12.57 -7.28 9.77
CA VAL A 325 -12.04 -6.21 8.90
C VAL A 325 -10.54 -6.01 9.15
N PRO A 326 -9.66 -6.89 8.64
CA PRO A 326 -8.22 -6.70 8.79
C PRO A 326 -7.71 -5.44 8.10
N ILE A 327 -6.57 -4.94 8.58
CA ILE A 327 -5.89 -3.77 8.04
C ILE A 327 -4.45 -4.07 7.64
N ASN A 328 -3.94 -3.35 6.66
CA ASN A 328 -2.50 -3.29 6.35
C ASN A 328 -1.95 -2.00 6.94
N LEU A 329 -1.04 -2.12 7.90
CA LEU A 329 -0.43 -0.99 8.60
C LEU A 329 0.86 -0.57 7.89
N TYR A 330 1.12 0.72 7.82
CA TYR A 330 2.33 1.26 7.22
C TYR A 330 2.90 2.40 8.06
N ALA A 331 4.23 2.44 8.13
CA ALA A 331 4.95 3.58 8.70
C ALA A 331 6.12 3.99 7.81
N ASP A 332 6.43 5.28 7.83
CA ASP A 332 7.55 5.86 7.09
C ASP A 332 8.04 7.14 7.78
N ASP A 333 9.27 7.52 7.44
CA ASP A 333 9.75 8.86 7.72
C ASP A 333 9.59 9.79 6.52
N THR A 334 8.93 10.91 6.80
CA THR A 334 8.60 11.93 5.83
C THR A 334 9.24 13.24 6.24
N SER A 335 9.61 14.09 5.28
CA SER A 335 10.04 15.44 5.62
C SER A 335 8.83 16.34 5.78
N GLY A 336 8.73 17.05 6.90
CA GLY A 336 7.72 18.10 7.14
C GLY A 336 7.94 19.37 6.33
N ASN A 337 9.00 19.44 5.51
CA ASN A 337 9.35 20.59 4.69
C ASN A 337 9.44 20.20 3.19
N MET A 338 9.48 21.21 2.29
CA MET A 338 9.71 21.01 0.86
C MET A 338 11.06 20.32 0.56
N SER A 339 12.04 20.43 1.47
CA SER A 339 13.34 19.73 1.40
C SER A 339 13.41 18.57 2.40
N LYS A 340 14.05 17.46 2.00
CA LYS A 340 14.18 16.23 2.81
C LYS A 340 15.13 16.33 4.02
N GLN A 341 15.88 17.43 4.15
CA GLN A 341 16.98 17.52 5.12
C GLN A 341 16.58 18.06 6.51
N TRP A 342 15.45 18.77 6.62
CA TRP A 342 15.05 19.45 7.85
C TRP A 342 13.62 19.03 8.24
N ASN A 343 13.40 18.72 9.52
CA ASN A 343 12.14 18.24 10.12
C ASN A 343 11.68 16.85 9.63
N ARG A 344 12.30 15.79 10.17
CA ARG A 344 11.84 14.40 9.94
C ARG A 344 10.61 14.13 10.81
N ASP A 345 9.49 13.81 10.16
CA ASP A 345 8.24 13.37 10.76
C ASP A 345 8.08 11.85 10.57
N TYR A 346 7.87 11.10 11.64
CA TYR A 346 7.41 9.71 11.54
C TYR A 346 5.90 9.67 11.41
N SER A 347 5.36 8.93 10.45
CA SER A 347 3.92 8.89 10.17
C SER A 347 3.39 7.47 10.07
N PHE A 348 2.17 7.25 10.57
CA PHE A 348 1.42 6.00 10.48
C PHE A 348 0.18 6.16 9.60
N TYR A 349 -0.01 5.20 8.71
CA TYR A 349 -1.18 5.08 7.86
C TYR A 349 -1.67 3.63 7.80
N PHE A 350 -2.91 3.41 7.37
CA PHE A 350 -3.39 2.07 7.04
C PHE A 350 -4.37 2.06 5.86
N THR A 351 -4.55 0.87 5.28
CA THR A 351 -5.63 0.55 4.33
C THR A 351 -6.39 -0.69 4.78
N LEU A 352 -7.66 -0.83 4.39
CA LEU A 352 -8.47 -2.01 4.70
C LEU A 352 -8.06 -3.18 3.78
N SER A 353 -7.71 -4.33 4.37
CA SER A 353 -7.24 -5.51 3.62
C SER A 353 -8.38 -6.22 2.86
N GLY A 354 -9.64 -5.99 3.25
CA GLY A 354 -10.81 -6.53 2.55
C GLY A 354 -11.11 -5.85 1.22
N LEU A 355 -10.43 -4.74 0.87
CA LEU A 355 -10.66 -4.04 -0.39
C LEU A 355 -9.93 -4.72 -1.56
N PRO A 356 -10.55 -4.77 -2.76
CA PRO A 356 -9.85 -5.20 -3.96
C PRO A 356 -8.75 -4.19 -4.33
N PRO A 357 -7.68 -4.60 -5.04
CA PRO A 357 -6.51 -3.75 -5.29
C PRO A 357 -6.84 -2.41 -5.95
N LYS A 358 -7.81 -2.39 -6.89
CA LYS A 358 -8.27 -1.16 -7.54
C LYS A 358 -8.82 -0.14 -6.54
N ALA A 359 -9.57 -0.60 -5.54
CA ALA A 359 -10.10 0.25 -4.47
C ALA A 359 -9.02 0.59 -3.44
N ALA A 360 -8.23 -0.39 -3.00
CA ALA A 360 -7.19 -0.23 -1.98
C ALA A 360 -6.02 0.70 -2.40
N ASN A 361 -5.89 0.98 -3.70
CA ASN A 361 -4.89 1.89 -4.27
C ASN A 361 -5.43 3.33 -4.48
N LEU A 362 -6.70 3.60 -4.20
CA LEU A 362 -7.23 4.95 -4.20
C LEU A 362 -6.76 5.71 -2.96
N GLU A 363 -6.34 6.97 -3.11
CA GLU A 363 -5.99 7.84 -1.98
C GLU A 363 -7.17 7.99 -1.01
N TYR A 364 -8.41 7.88 -1.50
CA TYR A 364 -9.62 7.84 -0.68
C TYR A 364 -9.61 6.73 0.38
N ASN A 365 -8.97 5.59 0.10
CA ASN A 365 -8.92 4.43 0.99
C ASN A 365 -7.59 4.31 1.76
N CYS A 366 -6.79 5.38 1.77
CA CYS A 366 -5.61 5.52 2.62
C CYS A 366 -5.93 6.39 3.84
N HIS A 367 -5.72 5.86 5.04
CA HIS A 367 -6.15 6.49 6.29
C HIS A 367 -4.96 6.87 7.15
N PHE A 368 -4.90 8.13 7.55
CA PHE A 368 -3.93 8.66 8.51
C PHE A 368 -4.26 8.24 9.94
N LEU A 369 -3.24 7.87 10.73
CA LEU A 369 -3.38 7.59 12.17
C LEU A 369 -2.64 8.61 13.02
N SER A 370 -1.35 8.82 12.78
CA SER A 370 -0.52 9.65 13.66
C SER A 370 0.72 10.16 12.91
N THR A 371 1.24 11.30 13.37
CA THR A 371 2.53 11.82 12.91
C THR A 371 3.21 12.64 14.00
N SER A 372 4.53 12.69 13.99
CA SER A 372 5.31 13.51 14.91
C SER A 372 6.75 13.71 14.43
N ASN A 373 7.26 14.94 14.63
CA ASN A 373 8.68 15.30 14.54
C ASN A 373 9.42 15.19 15.88
N GLU A 374 8.71 15.05 17.01
CA GLU A 374 9.29 15.00 18.35
C GLU A 374 9.46 13.56 18.84
N ALA A 375 8.37 12.78 18.80
CA ALA A 375 8.32 11.36 19.13
C ALA A 375 8.78 10.46 17.98
N GLY A 376 9.53 9.40 18.31
CA GLY A 376 9.94 8.34 17.40
C GLY A 376 8.81 7.39 17.04
N MET A 377 9.06 6.51 16.06
CA MET A 377 8.05 5.59 15.54
C MET A 377 7.46 4.67 16.62
N LEU A 378 8.29 4.07 17.47
CA LEU A 378 7.82 3.16 18.53
C LEU A 378 7.01 3.89 19.63
N GLU A 379 7.24 5.19 19.84
CA GLU A 379 6.43 5.99 20.78
C GLU A 379 5.03 6.27 20.23
N LEU A 380 4.92 6.53 18.94
CA LEU A 380 3.63 6.66 18.27
C LEU A 380 2.91 5.31 18.22
N ALA A 381 3.65 4.23 17.99
CA ALA A 381 3.11 2.88 17.94
C ALA A 381 2.48 2.43 19.26
N ASP A 382 2.96 2.89 20.42
CA ASP A 382 2.48 2.45 21.74
C ASP A 382 0.95 2.58 21.88
N GLN A 383 0.42 3.77 21.63
CA GLN A 383 -1.03 4.02 21.70
C GLN A 383 -1.82 3.35 20.57
N ILE A 384 -1.20 3.19 19.39
CA ILE A 384 -1.83 2.57 18.23
C ILE A 384 -1.99 1.07 18.48
N VAL A 385 -0.95 0.38 18.95
CA VAL A 385 -0.98 -1.05 19.27
C VAL A 385 -1.96 -1.34 20.40
N ASP A 386 -2.07 -0.47 21.41
CA ASP A 386 -3.08 -0.61 22.46
C ASP A 386 -4.50 -0.64 21.89
N GLU A 387 -4.84 0.32 21.02
CA GLU A 387 -6.16 0.35 20.39
C GLU A 387 -6.39 -0.84 19.45
N LEU A 388 -5.38 -1.23 18.65
CA LEU A 388 -5.46 -2.37 17.75
C LEU A 388 -5.68 -3.69 18.49
N ASN A 389 -5.07 -3.86 19.67
CA ASN A 389 -5.32 -5.02 20.52
C ASN A 389 -6.78 -5.05 21.01
N VAL A 390 -7.33 -3.92 21.45
CA VAL A 390 -8.76 -3.83 21.82
C VAL A 390 -9.66 -4.15 20.63
N MET A 391 -9.34 -3.63 19.44
CA MET A 391 -10.08 -3.93 18.20
C MET A 391 -10.03 -5.43 17.85
N ALA A 392 -8.93 -6.11 18.15
CA ALA A 392 -8.72 -7.52 17.84
C ALA A 392 -9.34 -8.46 18.90
N THR A 393 -9.39 -8.06 20.17
CA THR A 393 -9.86 -8.94 21.25
C THR A 393 -11.28 -8.63 21.72
N GLU A 394 -11.69 -7.36 21.75
CA GLU A 394 -13.00 -6.93 22.25
C GLU A 394 -13.97 -6.56 21.12
N GLY A 395 -13.43 -6.09 20.00
CA GLY A 395 -14.21 -5.50 18.91
C GLY A 395 -14.84 -4.17 19.30
N PHE A 396 -15.53 -3.54 18.35
CA PHE A 396 -16.17 -2.24 18.53
C PHE A 396 -17.48 -2.16 17.75
N ALA A 397 -18.41 -1.33 18.22
CA ALA A 397 -19.67 -1.12 17.52
C ALA A 397 -19.44 -0.34 16.21
N ALA A 398 -20.11 -0.75 15.16
CA ALA A 398 -20.16 -0.03 13.89
C ALA A 398 -21.54 -0.20 13.26
N TYR A 399 -21.87 0.67 12.32
CA TYR A 399 -23.05 0.48 11.48
C TYR A 399 -22.61 0.00 10.11
N ASP A 400 -23.22 -1.07 9.62
CA ASP A 400 -22.94 -1.65 8.32
C ASP A 400 -23.98 -1.13 7.31
N SER A 401 -23.54 -0.24 6.41
CA SER A 401 -24.43 0.38 5.42
C SER A 401 -25.02 -0.61 4.41
N ARG A 402 -24.41 -1.80 4.23
CA ARG A 402 -24.91 -2.83 3.32
C ARG A 402 -25.97 -3.70 3.99
N LEU A 403 -25.84 -3.95 5.29
CA LEU A 403 -26.83 -4.70 6.06
C LEU A 403 -27.94 -3.82 6.66
N ASP A 404 -27.77 -2.49 6.64
CA ASP A 404 -28.66 -1.52 7.29
C ASP A 404 -28.88 -1.82 8.78
N GLN A 405 -27.83 -2.24 9.49
CA GLN A 405 -27.91 -2.58 10.90
C GLN A 405 -26.60 -2.33 11.66
N GLU A 406 -26.70 -2.26 12.98
CA GLU A 406 -25.53 -2.26 13.85
C GLU A 406 -24.85 -3.63 13.87
N VAL A 407 -23.54 -3.61 13.76
CA VAL A 407 -22.66 -4.78 13.78
C VAL A 407 -21.58 -4.60 14.87
N LEU A 408 -20.93 -5.70 15.23
CA LEU A 408 -19.67 -5.66 15.95
C LEU A 408 -18.54 -5.81 14.93
N ALA A 409 -17.64 -4.85 14.84
CA ALA A 409 -16.45 -4.95 14.01
C ALA A 409 -15.28 -5.50 14.83
N MET A 410 -14.51 -6.38 14.22
CA MET A 410 -13.26 -6.94 14.74
C MET A 410 -12.17 -6.68 13.72
N SER A 411 -11.01 -6.20 14.14
CA SER A 411 -9.93 -5.81 13.23
C SER A 411 -8.57 -6.16 13.82
N MET A 412 -7.63 -6.52 12.94
CA MET A 412 -6.25 -6.86 13.31
C MET A 412 -5.29 -6.48 12.16
N VAL A 413 -3.99 -6.41 12.45
CA VAL A 413 -2.97 -6.10 11.43
C VAL A 413 -2.63 -7.35 10.63
N LEU A 414 -3.01 -7.37 9.36
CA LEU A 414 -2.73 -8.48 8.45
C LEU A 414 -1.25 -8.49 8.05
N CYS A 415 -0.70 -7.33 7.68
CA CYS A 415 0.73 -7.14 7.43
C CYS A 415 1.18 -5.72 7.79
N PHE A 416 2.49 -5.58 8.02
CA PHE A 416 3.15 -4.32 8.29
C PHE A 416 4.13 -3.96 7.15
N GLN A 417 3.89 -2.80 6.54
CA GLN A 417 4.64 -2.31 5.38
C GLN A 417 5.52 -1.13 5.79
N GLY A 418 6.70 -1.04 5.19
CA GLY A 418 7.67 0.02 5.49
C GLY A 418 8.97 -0.24 4.75
N ASP A 419 9.88 0.70 4.86
CA ASP A 419 11.24 0.51 4.34
C ASP A 419 12.06 -0.40 5.27
N LEU A 420 13.32 -0.70 4.89
CA LEU A 420 14.17 -1.59 5.69
C LEU A 420 14.50 -1.05 7.09
N PRO A 421 14.86 0.24 7.26
CA PRO A 421 14.97 0.84 8.59
C PRO A 421 13.73 0.67 9.47
N VAL A 422 12.55 1.00 8.93
CA VAL A 422 11.29 0.88 9.65
C VAL A 422 11.00 -0.58 10.02
N HIS A 423 11.21 -1.52 9.09
CA HIS A 423 11.11 -2.96 9.39
C HIS A 423 12.09 -3.39 10.48
N ALA A 424 13.33 -2.92 10.44
CA ALA A 424 14.32 -3.29 11.44
C ALA A 424 13.91 -2.86 12.85
N GLU A 425 13.39 -1.64 12.97
CA GLU A 425 12.90 -1.09 14.24
C GLU A 425 11.64 -1.82 14.73
N VAL A 426 10.66 -2.09 13.86
CA VAL A 426 9.43 -2.82 14.22
C VAL A 426 9.71 -4.27 14.62
N THR A 427 10.65 -4.96 13.97
CA THR A 427 10.91 -6.38 14.21
C THR A 427 11.98 -6.64 15.27
N ASN A 428 12.44 -5.62 16.00
CA ASN A 428 13.57 -5.73 16.93
C ASN A 428 14.83 -6.32 16.28
N THR A 429 15.13 -5.97 15.02
CA THR A 429 16.32 -6.45 14.32
C THR A 429 17.30 -5.30 14.02
N PRO A 430 18.60 -5.58 13.91
CA PRO A 430 19.60 -4.56 13.62
C PRO A 430 19.53 -4.08 12.16
N MET A 431 19.96 -2.83 11.94
CA MET A 431 20.09 -2.25 10.60
C MET A 431 20.92 -3.13 9.65
N PRO A 432 20.37 -3.60 8.52
CA PRO A 432 20.99 -4.66 7.71
C PRO A 432 22.42 -4.39 7.24
N ASN A 433 22.69 -3.17 6.74
CA ASN A 433 23.94 -2.86 6.03
C ASN A 433 25.20 -2.92 6.91
N VAL A 434 25.05 -2.74 8.22
CA VAL A 434 26.17 -2.65 9.18
C VAL A 434 26.12 -3.74 10.25
N SER A 435 25.27 -4.74 10.06
CA SER A 435 24.99 -5.80 11.04
C SER A 435 25.74 -7.10 10.74
N LEU A 436 26.08 -7.83 11.80
CA LEU A 436 26.48 -9.24 11.77
C LEU A 436 25.32 -10.17 11.43
N ASN A 437 24.10 -9.73 11.75
CA ASN A 437 22.83 -10.39 11.46
C ASN A 437 22.01 -9.51 10.50
N PRO A 438 22.25 -9.59 9.17
CA PRO A 438 21.67 -8.63 8.24
C PRO A 438 20.24 -8.95 7.79
N CYS A 439 19.70 -10.13 8.14
CA CYS A 439 18.37 -10.56 7.74
C CYS A 439 17.40 -10.53 8.93
N ARG A 440 16.19 -9.99 8.69
CA ARG A 440 15.10 -9.98 9.67
C ARG A 440 14.24 -11.24 9.66
N MET A 441 14.30 -12.01 8.58
CA MET A 441 13.44 -13.20 8.38
C MET A 441 14.16 -14.51 8.75
N CYS A 442 15.49 -14.54 8.64
CA CYS A 442 16.30 -15.72 9.01
C CYS A 442 17.52 -15.36 9.86
N THR A 443 18.18 -16.40 10.36
CA THR A 443 19.32 -16.33 11.28
C THR A 443 20.67 -16.13 10.58
N LEU A 444 20.68 -15.61 9.35
CA LEU A 444 21.92 -15.32 8.60
C LEU A 444 22.86 -14.50 9.46
N HIS A 445 24.07 -15.02 9.68
CA HIS A 445 25.00 -14.50 10.66
C HIS A 445 26.45 -14.50 10.15
N THR A 446 27.28 -13.62 10.69
CA THR A 446 28.74 -13.71 10.60
C THR A 446 29.39 -13.16 11.86
N THR A 447 30.53 -13.71 12.27
CA THR A 447 31.21 -13.26 13.50
C THR A 447 31.96 -11.93 13.33
N LYS A 448 32.38 -11.59 12.10
CA LYS A 448 33.07 -10.34 11.77
C LYS A 448 32.64 -9.85 10.40
N LEU A 449 32.43 -8.55 10.23
CA LEU A 449 32.03 -7.96 8.93
C LEU A 449 33.00 -8.31 7.78
N GLN A 450 34.29 -8.44 8.08
CA GLN A 450 35.30 -8.82 7.09
C GLN A 450 35.17 -10.27 6.60
N LEU A 451 34.40 -11.13 7.27
CA LEU A 451 34.17 -12.51 6.84
C LEU A 451 33.01 -12.64 5.85
N LYS A 452 32.24 -11.57 5.60
CA LYS A 452 31.17 -11.57 4.58
C LYS A 452 31.67 -11.88 3.17
N LYS A 453 32.94 -11.62 2.89
CA LYS A 453 33.61 -11.95 1.61
C LYS A 453 34.10 -13.40 1.53
N GLY A 454 33.98 -14.18 2.60
CA GLY A 454 34.38 -15.58 2.64
C GLY A 454 33.34 -16.51 2.02
N LYS A 455 33.81 -17.63 1.44
CA LYS A 455 32.96 -18.65 0.83
C LYS A 455 31.81 -19.14 1.75
N PRO A 456 32.03 -19.42 3.05
CA PRO A 456 30.96 -19.90 3.93
C PRO A 456 29.78 -18.91 4.03
N TYR A 457 30.07 -17.63 4.26
CA TYR A 457 29.01 -16.63 4.35
C TYR A 457 28.30 -16.41 3.02
N ILE A 458 29.01 -16.48 1.89
CA ILE A 458 28.39 -16.36 0.55
C ILE A 458 27.41 -17.53 0.33
N GLN A 459 27.76 -18.73 0.77
CA GLN A 459 26.90 -19.92 0.70
C GLN A 459 25.63 -19.73 1.53
N ASP A 460 25.77 -19.34 2.80
CA ASP A 460 24.63 -19.04 3.67
C ASP A 460 23.78 -17.89 3.13
N PHE A 461 24.41 -16.82 2.61
CA PHE A 461 23.72 -15.68 2.00
C PHE A 461 22.86 -16.08 0.80
N LEU A 462 23.26 -17.12 0.08
CA LEU A 462 22.56 -17.63 -1.11
C LEU A 462 21.63 -18.80 -0.80
N HIS A 463 21.52 -19.24 0.46
CA HIS A 463 20.78 -20.45 0.84
C HIS A 463 21.30 -21.70 0.10
N ILE A 464 22.63 -21.88 0.01
CA ILE A 464 23.24 -23.06 -0.61
C ILE A 464 24.30 -23.69 0.28
N ASN A 465 24.50 -25.00 0.14
CA ASN A 465 25.56 -25.72 0.87
C ASN A 465 26.89 -25.77 0.09
N SER A 466 27.84 -26.55 0.60
CA SER A 466 29.16 -26.75 -0.02
C SER A 466 29.13 -27.45 -1.38
N ALA A 467 28.11 -28.27 -1.64
CA ALA A 467 27.83 -28.93 -2.92
C ALA A 467 27.04 -28.05 -3.90
N GLY A 468 26.55 -26.88 -3.46
CA GLY A 468 25.71 -25.99 -4.26
C GLY A 468 24.24 -26.37 -4.27
N GLU A 469 23.81 -27.27 -3.38
CA GLU A 469 22.40 -27.66 -3.22
C GLU A 469 21.68 -26.65 -2.33
N HIS A 470 20.38 -26.51 -2.54
CA HIS A 470 19.53 -25.62 -1.75
C HIS A 470 19.55 -26.01 -0.26
N SER A 471 19.99 -25.08 0.57
CA SER A 471 20.17 -25.20 2.00
C SER A 471 19.78 -23.88 2.67
N PRO A 472 18.48 -23.67 2.94
CA PRO A 472 17.98 -22.41 3.49
C PRO A 472 18.52 -22.17 4.90
N VAL A 473 18.79 -20.90 5.21
CA VAL A 473 19.18 -20.52 6.57
C VAL A 473 17.94 -20.56 7.46
N GLU A 474 18.11 -21.07 8.68
CA GLU A 474 17.01 -21.25 9.64
C GLU A 474 16.22 -19.93 9.85
N PRO A 475 14.87 -19.98 9.77
CA PRO A 475 14.03 -18.81 9.95
C PRO A 475 14.09 -18.30 11.40
N ARG A 476 13.90 -16.99 11.58
CA ARG A 476 13.70 -16.40 12.92
C ARG A 476 12.30 -16.68 13.40
N THR A 477 12.15 -17.00 14.68
CA THR A 477 10.85 -17.07 15.36
C THR A 477 10.56 -15.78 16.10
N TRP A 478 9.31 -15.33 16.11
CA TRP A 478 8.91 -14.11 16.80
C TRP A 478 9.00 -14.29 18.32
N GLU A 479 8.61 -15.46 18.80
CA GLU A 479 8.73 -15.88 20.21
C GLU A 479 10.20 -15.91 20.65
N GLY A 480 11.11 -16.30 19.75
CA GLY A 480 12.55 -16.25 19.99
C GLY A 480 13.05 -14.81 20.15
N ILE A 481 12.60 -13.90 19.29
CA ILE A 481 12.94 -12.46 19.37
C ILE A 481 12.39 -11.85 20.67
N GLN A 482 11.16 -12.18 21.07
CA GLN A 482 10.56 -11.75 22.35
C GLN A 482 11.42 -12.23 23.53
N SER A 483 11.72 -13.54 23.59
CA SER A 483 12.50 -14.15 24.66
C SER A 483 13.92 -13.56 24.76
N GLN A 484 14.58 -13.36 23.61
CA GLN A 484 15.91 -12.73 23.56
C GLN A 484 15.87 -11.25 23.96
N THR A 485 14.78 -10.54 23.67
CA THR A 485 14.59 -9.14 24.09
C THR A 485 14.49 -9.05 25.62
N GLU A 486 13.72 -9.94 26.26
CA GLU A 486 13.65 -10.02 27.72
C GLU A 486 15.00 -10.39 28.34
N GLU A 487 15.73 -11.33 27.74
CA GLU A 487 17.06 -11.72 28.22
C GLU A 487 18.07 -10.58 28.14
N LEU A 488 18.06 -9.79 27.05
CA LEU A 488 18.88 -8.59 26.95
C LEU A 488 18.58 -7.58 28.07
N TRP A 489 17.31 -7.42 28.44
CA TRP A 489 16.95 -6.59 29.58
C TRP A 489 17.53 -7.12 30.89
N ARG A 490 17.43 -8.44 31.15
CA ARG A 490 18.05 -9.07 32.34
C ARG A 490 19.57 -8.87 32.38
N ILE A 491 20.26 -9.03 31.25
CA ILE A 491 21.70 -8.78 31.13
C ILE A 491 22.03 -7.32 31.44
N SER A 492 21.22 -6.37 30.96
CA SER A 492 21.45 -4.94 31.21
C SER A 492 21.42 -4.58 32.70
N LYS A 493 20.57 -5.25 33.48
CA LYS A 493 20.48 -5.07 34.94
C LYS A 493 21.76 -5.49 35.70
N MET A 494 22.62 -6.29 35.07
CA MET A 494 23.93 -6.65 35.64
C MET A 494 24.97 -5.50 35.52
N GLY A 495 24.66 -4.43 34.76
CA GLY A 495 25.50 -3.22 34.65
C GLY A 495 26.74 -3.35 33.74
N VAL A 496 27.00 -4.51 33.13
CA VAL A 496 28.20 -4.73 32.30
C VAL A 496 27.89 -4.47 30.82
N LYS A 497 28.14 -3.24 30.35
CA LYS A 497 27.89 -2.82 28.96
C LYS A 497 28.48 -3.75 27.91
N ALA A 498 29.70 -4.24 28.11
CA ALA A 498 30.36 -5.15 27.16
C ALA A 498 29.57 -6.45 26.94
N ARG A 499 28.98 -7.02 28.01
CA ARG A 499 28.15 -8.25 27.92
C ARG A 499 26.85 -7.98 27.17
N PHE A 500 26.20 -6.85 27.45
CA PHE A 500 25.00 -6.45 26.72
C PHE A 500 25.27 -6.24 25.22
N ASP A 501 26.36 -5.55 24.89
CA ASP A 501 26.76 -5.29 23.50
C ASP A 501 27.16 -6.58 22.75
N GLU A 502 27.74 -7.57 23.44
CA GLU A 502 28.06 -8.89 22.90
C GLU A 502 26.80 -9.73 22.65
N ALA A 503 25.92 -9.86 23.65
CA ALA A 503 24.66 -10.59 23.53
C ALA A 503 23.74 -9.99 22.44
N THR A 504 23.66 -8.66 22.35
CA THR A 504 22.91 -7.98 21.27
C THR A 504 23.41 -8.41 19.89
N LYS A 505 24.74 -8.50 19.71
CA LYS A 505 25.36 -8.88 18.43
C LYS A 505 25.17 -10.37 18.14
N GLU A 506 25.21 -11.21 19.15
CA GLU A 506 25.00 -12.65 19.03
C GLU A 506 23.55 -12.95 18.62
N PHE A 507 22.58 -12.47 19.40
CA PHE A 507 21.14 -12.69 19.13
C PHE A 507 20.70 -12.02 17.83
N GLY A 508 21.35 -10.90 17.47
CA GLY A 508 20.88 -10.05 16.38
C GLY A 508 19.53 -9.43 16.70
N VAL A 509 19.31 -9.07 17.97
CA VAL A 509 18.09 -8.44 18.47
C VAL A 509 18.42 -7.03 18.94
N ARG A 510 17.56 -6.08 18.57
CA ARG A 510 17.75 -4.66 18.84
C ARG A 510 16.41 -3.95 19.06
N ASP A 511 15.98 -3.89 20.31
CA ASP A 511 14.81 -3.13 20.73
C ASP A 511 15.14 -1.64 20.91
N GLY A 512 14.49 -0.75 20.16
CA GLY A 512 14.72 0.69 20.26
C GLY A 512 14.34 1.28 21.63
N VAL A 513 13.24 0.80 22.22
CA VAL A 513 12.72 1.29 23.51
C VAL A 513 13.57 0.79 24.66
N ASN A 514 13.75 -0.52 24.75
CA ASN A 514 14.47 -1.14 25.87
C ASN A 514 15.93 -0.68 25.95
N ARG A 515 16.57 -0.42 24.81
CA ARG A 515 17.97 0.02 24.76
C ARG A 515 18.21 1.37 25.41
N GLU A 516 17.26 2.30 25.34
CA GLU A 516 17.41 3.60 26.02
C GLU A 516 17.41 3.42 27.54
N PHE A 517 16.48 2.62 28.06
CA PHE A 517 16.45 2.25 29.49
C PHE A 517 17.69 1.47 29.91
N ALA A 518 18.10 0.47 29.14
CA ALA A 518 19.30 -0.33 29.40
C ALA A 518 20.56 0.54 29.41
N ALA A 519 20.68 1.48 28.46
CA ALA A 519 21.80 2.41 28.41
C ALA A 519 21.85 3.34 29.63
N ALA A 520 20.69 3.86 30.08
CA ALA A 520 20.59 4.68 31.28
C ALA A 520 21.00 3.87 32.54
N MET A 521 20.49 2.65 32.69
CA MET A 521 20.80 1.74 33.80
C MET A 521 22.29 1.39 33.87
N MET A 522 22.93 1.06 32.75
CA MET A 522 24.35 0.72 32.72
C MET A 522 25.28 1.93 32.89
N ALA A 523 24.83 3.12 32.49
CA ALA A 523 25.63 4.34 32.61
C ALA A 523 25.51 5.00 33.99
N ASP A 524 24.44 4.72 34.74
CA ASP A 524 24.10 5.31 36.06
C ASP A 524 24.13 6.85 36.07
N LYS A 525 23.62 7.48 34.99
CA LYS A 525 23.66 8.94 34.81
C LYS A 525 22.29 9.62 34.82
N ASP A 526 21.24 8.92 34.41
CA ASP A 526 19.88 9.47 34.32
C ASP A 526 18.98 8.80 35.36
N LYS A 527 18.95 9.37 36.57
CA LYS A 527 18.15 8.83 37.67
C LYS A 527 16.66 8.78 37.35
N GLY A 528 16.15 9.75 36.59
CA GLY A 528 14.74 9.79 36.20
C GLY A 528 14.36 8.61 35.31
N LEU A 529 15.14 8.36 34.25
CA LEU A 529 14.93 7.21 33.37
C LEU A 529 15.16 5.88 34.09
N ILE A 530 16.12 5.81 35.02
CA ILE A 530 16.39 4.62 35.83
C ILE A 530 15.20 4.30 36.75
N ASP A 531 14.70 5.29 37.49
CA ASP A 531 13.56 5.10 38.39
C ASP A 531 12.30 4.73 37.62
N GLN A 532 12.10 5.33 36.45
CA GLN A 532 11.02 4.95 35.54
C GLN A 532 11.17 3.50 35.03
N ALA A 533 12.36 3.09 34.60
CA ALA A 533 12.61 1.74 34.13
C ALA A 533 12.37 0.70 35.24
N LYS A 534 12.80 1.00 36.47
CA LYS A 534 12.52 0.16 37.65
C LYS A 534 11.03 0.06 37.93
N ALA A 535 10.29 1.17 37.90
CA ALA A 535 8.85 1.16 38.11
C ALA A 535 8.12 0.33 37.04
N LEU A 536 8.56 0.41 35.78
CA LEU A 536 8.03 -0.41 34.68
C LEU A 536 8.36 -1.89 34.87
N ASP A 537 9.60 -2.23 35.26
CA ASP A 537 10.04 -3.62 35.53
C ASP A 537 9.29 -4.23 36.73
N GLU A 538 9.13 -3.48 37.82
CA GLU A 538 8.40 -3.89 39.03
C GLU A 538 6.91 -4.16 38.77
N CYS A 539 6.31 -3.44 37.82
CA CYS A 539 4.93 -3.65 37.41
C CYS A 539 4.79 -4.62 36.22
N GLU A 540 5.89 -5.26 35.78
CA GLU A 540 5.94 -6.12 34.59
C GLU A 540 5.31 -5.45 33.35
N SER A 541 5.52 -4.13 33.22
CA SER A 541 4.87 -3.34 32.20
C SER A 541 5.46 -3.64 30.82
N PRO A 542 4.62 -3.98 29.82
CA PRO A 542 5.12 -4.27 28.49
C PRO A 542 5.60 -3.00 27.75
N ARG A 543 5.35 -1.80 28.32
CA ARG A 543 5.85 -0.51 27.80
C ARG A 543 7.37 -0.34 27.95
N LEU A 544 8.03 -1.27 28.64
CA LEU A 544 9.49 -1.34 28.73
C LEU A 544 10.15 -1.78 27.40
N PHE A 545 9.35 -2.35 26.49
CA PHE A 545 9.80 -2.93 25.24
C PHE A 545 9.08 -2.32 24.04
N ASN A 546 9.56 -2.67 22.85
CA ASN A 546 8.89 -2.34 21.59
C ASN A 546 7.41 -2.79 21.61
N PRO A 547 6.44 -1.86 21.37
CA PRO A 547 5.01 -2.17 21.39
C PRO A 547 4.59 -3.31 20.44
N PHE A 548 5.28 -3.51 19.32
CA PHE A 548 4.93 -4.57 18.38
C PHE A 548 5.12 -5.99 18.94
N LEU A 549 5.94 -6.15 19.98
CA LEU A 549 6.09 -7.46 20.66
C LEU A 549 4.78 -7.93 21.31
N ARG A 550 3.88 -7.01 21.67
CA ARG A 550 2.57 -7.30 22.28
C ARG A 550 1.39 -7.12 21.32
N LEU A 551 1.62 -6.86 20.03
CA LEU A 551 0.55 -6.72 19.05
C LEU A 551 -0.08 -8.09 18.76
N ALA A 552 -1.38 -8.22 19.02
CA ALA A 552 -2.10 -9.48 18.88
C ALA A 552 -2.09 -9.99 17.43
N GLY A 553 -1.62 -11.22 17.24
CA GLY A 553 -1.61 -11.90 15.94
C GLY A 553 -0.50 -11.45 14.98
N PHE A 554 0.44 -10.61 15.42
CA PHE A 554 1.57 -10.15 14.63
C PHE A 554 2.82 -11.01 14.89
N ASP A 555 3.43 -11.50 13.81
CA ASP A 555 4.73 -12.17 13.81
C ASP A 555 5.68 -11.31 12.97
N GLY A 556 6.58 -10.54 13.60
CA GLY A 556 7.43 -9.60 12.89
C GLY A 556 8.36 -10.24 11.85
N SER A 557 8.71 -11.51 12.01
CA SER A 557 9.54 -12.26 11.06
C SER A 557 8.78 -12.67 9.79
N LYS A 558 7.45 -12.85 9.89
CA LYS A 558 6.60 -13.32 8.79
C LYS A 558 5.63 -12.26 8.25
N ASP A 559 5.27 -11.26 9.05
CA ASP A 559 4.25 -10.25 8.76
C ASP A 559 4.83 -8.91 8.28
N THR A 560 6.15 -8.88 8.04
CA THR A 560 6.88 -7.79 7.36
C THR A 560 7.37 -8.23 5.98
N PRO A 561 6.49 -8.30 4.96
CA PRO A 561 6.81 -8.91 3.67
C PRO A 561 7.98 -8.21 2.94
N VAL A 562 8.54 -8.89 1.95
CA VAL A 562 9.63 -8.35 1.11
C VAL A 562 9.12 -7.21 0.23
N GLU A 563 9.18 -5.99 0.75
CA GLU A 563 8.69 -4.80 0.05
C GLU A 563 9.54 -4.51 -1.21
N VAL A 564 8.90 -4.63 -2.39
CA VAL A 564 9.59 -4.67 -3.68
C VAL A 564 10.04 -3.30 -4.20
N LEU A 565 9.41 -2.21 -3.76
CA LEU A 565 9.87 -0.86 -4.10
C LEU A 565 11.25 -0.60 -3.50
N HIS A 566 11.43 -0.90 -2.22
CA HIS A 566 12.67 -0.69 -1.47
C HIS A 566 13.70 -1.78 -1.70
N SER A 567 13.28 -3.04 -1.78
CA SER A 567 14.20 -4.18 -1.92
C SER A 567 14.70 -4.34 -3.35
N PHE A 568 13.81 -4.19 -4.34
CA PHE A 568 14.14 -4.44 -5.75
C PHE A 568 14.42 -3.14 -6.52
N LEU A 569 13.47 -2.20 -6.64
CA LEU A 569 13.68 -0.97 -7.45
C LEU A 569 14.73 -0.03 -6.83
N LEU A 570 14.49 0.46 -5.61
CA LEU A 570 15.39 1.30 -4.83
C LEU A 570 16.53 0.50 -4.16
N GLY A 571 16.64 -0.78 -4.48
CA GLY A 571 17.68 -1.70 -4.03
C GLY A 571 18.46 -2.24 -5.20
N VAL A 572 18.15 -3.47 -5.58
CA VAL A 572 18.83 -4.22 -6.64
C VAL A 572 19.00 -3.42 -7.94
N VAL A 573 17.91 -2.92 -8.52
CA VAL A 573 17.93 -2.16 -9.79
C VAL A 573 18.72 -0.87 -9.63
N LYS A 574 18.49 -0.12 -8.55
CA LYS A 574 19.26 1.10 -8.23
C LYS A 574 20.75 0.84 -8.12
N TYR A 575 21.15 -0.24 -7.45
CA TYR A 575 22.56 -0.56 -7.26
C TYR A 575 23.23 -0.94 -8.57
N HIS A 576 22.61 -1.82 -9.38
CA HIS A 576 23.15 -2.17 -10.70
C HIS A 576 23.15 -1.00 -11.67
N THR A 577 22.11 -0.14 -11.66
CA THR A 577 22.07 1.08 -12.48
C THR A 577 23.25 1.99 -12.13
N ARG A 578 23.46 2.26 -10.84
CA ARG A 578 24.57 3.12 -10.39
C ARG A 578 25.94 2.52 -10.75
N ASP A 579 26.11 1.22 -10.54
CA ASP A 579 27.34 0.51 -10.90
C ASP A 579 27.62 0.66 -12.41
N PHE A 580 26.65 0.33 -13.25
CA PHE A 580 26.76 0.44 -14.70
C PHE A 580 27.03 1.89 -15.16
N MET A 581 26.22 2.85 -14.71
CA MET A 581 26.32 4.25 -15.12
C MET A 581 27.67 4.88 -14.74
N ASN A 582 28.24 4.51 -13.58
CA ASN A 582 29.56 4.99 -13.18
C ASN A 582 30.70 4.45 -14.07
N THR A 583 30.48 3.37 -14.84
CA THR A 583 31.49 2.83 -15.76
C THR A 583 31.50 3.50 -17.13
N LEU A 584 30.48 4.30 -17.46
CA LEU A 584 30.34 4.92 -18.78
C LEU A 584 31.18 6.20 -18.90
N LYS A 585 31.90 6.32 -20.03
CA LYS A 585 32.65 7.54 -20.39
C LYS A 585 31.70 8.65 -20.86
N PRO A 586 32.09 9.94 -20.79
CA PRO A 586 31.24 11.06 -21.21
C PRO A 586 30.68 10.95 -22.64
N ALA A 587 31.48 10.47 -23.60
CA ALA A 587 31.01 10.25 -24.99
C ALA A 587 29.89 9.21 -25.08
N ASN A 588 29.95 8.14 -24.28
CA ASN A 588 28.90 7.11 -24.24
C ASN A 588 27.62 7.63 -23.59
N MET A 589 27.71 8.62 -22.69
CA MET A 589 26.53 9.23 -22.05
C MET A 589 25.65 9.98 -23.06
N THR A 590 26.25 10.64 -24.06
CA THR A 590 25.48 11.29 -25.13
C THR A 590 24.72 10.26 -25.96
N ARG A 591 25.37 9.14 -26.30
CA ARG A 591 24.71 8.02 -27.01
C ARG A 591 23.60 7.39 -26.18
N LEU A 592 23.83 7.18 -24.90
CA LEU A 592 22.83 6.66 -23.97
C LEU A 592 21.57 7.54 -23.94
N GLU A 593 21.77 8.86 -23.86
CA GLU A 593 20.67 9.84 -23.89
C GLU A 593 19.89 9.77 -25.21
N ALA A 594 20.59 9.65 -26.34
CA ALA A 594 19.97 9.49 -27.66
C ALA A 594 19.13 8.21 -27.73
N CYS A 595 19.60 7.10 -27.17
CA CYS A 595 18.86 5.83 -27.18
C CYS A 595 17.58 5.87 -26.34
N TRP A 596 17.58 6.61 -25.22
CA TRP A 596 16.33 6.89 -24.51
C TRP A 596 15.41 7.84 -25.29
N LYS A 597 15.95 8.82 -26.02
CA LYS A 597 15.14 9.71 -26.89
C LYS A 597 14.47 8.94 -28.03
N SER A 598 15.15 7.96 -28.61
CA SER A 598 14.63 7.12 -29.69
C SER A 598 13.73 5.98 -29.21
N PHE A 599 13.64 5.75 -27.90
CA PHE A 599 12.88 4.63 -27.36
C PHE A 599 11.38 4.86 -27.55
N ASN A 600 10.71 3.90 -28.21
CA ASN A 600 9.28 4.02 -28.49
C ASN A 600 8.46 3.74 -27.22
N THR A 601 7.75 4.74 -26.69
CA THR A 601 6.91 4.57 -25.48
C THR A 601 5.47 4.14 -25.77
N ARG A 602 5.09 3.93 -27.03
CA ARG A 602 3.73 3.55 -27.42
C ARG A 602 3.34 2.23 -26.76
N SER A 603 2.10 2.13 -26.29
CA SER A 603 1.58 0.98 -25.55
C SER A 603 2.25 0.71 -24.18
N LEU A 604 3.12 1.61 -23.70
CA LEU A 604 3.66 1.54 -22.34
C LEU A 604 2.94 2.54 -21.43
N ASN A 605 2.86 2.23 -20.14
CA ASN A 605 2.36 3.16 -19.12
C ASN A 605 3.43 4.20 -18.74
N ILE A 606 4.07 4.82 -19.75
CA ILE A 606 5.13 5.83 -19.63
C ILE A 606 4.73 7.04 -20.49
N THR A 607 4.34 8.15 -19.84
CA THR A 607 3.89 9.36 -20.55
C THR A 607 5.02 9.99 -21.39
N SER A 608 6.20 10.12 -20.79
CA SER A 608 7.42 10.60 -21.45
C SER A 608 8.62 10.12 -20.67
N ILE A 609 9.70 9.77 -21.37
CA ILE A 609 11.01 9.60 -20.76
C ILE A 609 11.69 10.97 -20.79
N GLN A 610 12.38 11.34 -19.70
CA GLN A 610 13.17 12.57 -19.61
C GLN A 610 14.66 12.19 -19.60
N PRO A 611 15.30 11.96 -20.77
CA PRO A 611 16.60 11.29 -20.85
C PRO A 611 17.72 12.11 -20.18
N HIS A 612 17.67 13.43 -20.36
CA HIS A 612 18.62 14.35 -19.74
C HIS A 612 18.55 14.29 -18.21
N TYR A 613 17.34 14.26 -17.64
CA TYR A 613 17.13 14.10 -16.21
C TYR A 613 17.66 12.75 -15.70
N LEU A 614 17.33 11.64 -16.38
CA LEU A 614 17.81 10.31 -16.00
C LEU A 614 19.35 10.23 -15.99
N ARG A 615 19.99 10.84 -16.99
CA ARG A 615 21.45 10.92 -17.10
C ARG A 615 22.09 11.74 -15.98
N LEU A 616 21.59 12.95 -15.72
CA LEU A 616 22.18 13.85 -14.71
C LEU A 616 21.93 13.37 -13.28
N HIS A 617 20.73 12.83 -13.03
CA HIS A 617 20.26 12.53 -11.68
C HIS A 617 20.19 11.03 -11.38
N PHE A 618 20.89 10.17 -12.13
CA PHE A 618 20.88 8.71 -11.92
C PHE A 618 21.22 8.27 -10.48
N LYS A 619 21.92 9.12 -9.71
CA LYS A 619 22.22 8.89 -8.30
C LYS A 619 21.04 9.19 -7.38
N SER A 620 20.07 10.04 -7.74
CA SER A 620 18.97 10.48 -6.88
C SER A 620 17.58 10.13 -7.42
N LEU A 621 17.49 9.20 -8.37
CA LEU A 621 16.23 8.74 -8.97
C LEU A 621 15.28 8.09 -7.95
N VAL A 622 13.98 8.11 -8.30
CA VAL A 622 12.90 7.49 -7.52
C VAL A 622 12.46 6.15 -8.12
N GLY A 623 11.56 5.42 -7.46
CA GLY A 623 11.11 4.09 -7.89
C GLY A 623 10.56 4.06 -9.32
N LYS A 624 9.74 5.06 -9.69
CA LYS A 624 9.20 5.21 -11.04
C LYS A 624 10.30 5.28 -12.11
N ASP A 625 11.36 6.04 -11.85
CA ASP A 625 12.48 6.19 -12.78
C ASP A 625 13.23 4.86 -12.95
N PHE A 626 13.49 4.13 -11.87
CA PHE A 626 14.13 2.81 -11.94
C PHE A 626 13.25 1.77 -12.64
N LYS A 627 11.92 1.87 -12.53
CA LYS A 627 10.99 1.04 -13.30
C LYS A 627 11.10 1.33 -14.80
N ILE A 628 11.21 2.60 -15.21
CA ILE A 628 11.49 2.99 -16.60
C ILE A 628 12.84 2.43 -17.06
N ILE A 629 13.89 2.58 -16.25
CA ILE A 629 15.21 2.03 -16.58
C ILE A 629 15.15 0.52 -16.76
N LEU A 630 14.51 -0.22 -15.85
CA LEU A 630 14.37 -1.66 -15.95
C LEU A 630 13.62 -2.08 -17.23
N GLN A 631 12.54 -1.38 -17.59
CA GLN A 631 11.76 -1.66 -18.80
C GLN A 631 12.50 -1.33 -20.10
N THR A 632 13.37 -0.32 -20.08
CA THR A 632 14.10 0.15 -21.28
C THR A 632 15.52 -0.42 -21.40
N ALA A 633 16.06 -1.04 -20.34
CA ALA A 633 17.45 -1.47 -20.26
C ALA A 633 17.91 -2.34 -21.44
N PRO A 634 17.14 -3.33 -21.94
CA PRO A 634 17.58 -4.13 -23.08
C PRO A 634 17.88 -3.29 -24.33
N PHE A 635 17.09 -2.26 -24.58
CA PHE A 635 17.23 -1.42 -25.78
C PHE A 635 18.17 -0.23 -25.61
N VAL A 636 18.42 0.17 -24.36
CA VAL A 636 19.20 1.38 -24.07
C VAL A 636 20.60 1.03 -23.54
N PHE A 637 20.72 0.05 -22.66
CA PHE A 637 21.97 -0.27 -21.97
C PHE A 637 22.84 -1.30 -22.70
N PHE A 638 22.24 -2.27 -23.40
CA PHE A 638 22.96 -3.47 -23.86
C PHE A 638 24.09 -3.21 -24.86
N GLN A 639 23.98 -2.15 -25.67
CA GLN A 639 25.01 -1.71 -26.62
C GLN A 639 26.32 -1.26 -25.96
N PHE A 640 26.30 -1.00 -24.64
CA PHE A 640 27.48 -0.62 -23.86
C PHE A 640 27.97 -1.75 -22.94
N MET A 641 27.38 -2.94 -23.06
CA MET A 641 27.64 -4.08 -22.19
C MET A 641 28.39 -5.19 -22.96
N ASP A 642 29.10 -6.03 -22.22
CA ASP A 642 29.54 -7.33 -22.72
C ASP A 642 28.45 -8.38 -22.48
N ASP A 643 28.66 -9.61 -22.94
CA ASP A 643 27.68 -10.70 -22.78
C ASP A 643 27.39 -11.05 -21.32
N THR A 644 28.39 -10.91 -20.45
CA THR A 644 28.23 -11.21 -19.02
C THR A 644 27.31 -10.20 -18.35
N ARG A 645 27.51 -8.90 -18.59
CA ARG A 645 26.62 -7.82 -18.11
C ARG A 645 25.23 -7.94 -18.73
N ARG A 646 25.13 -8.24 -20.03
CA ARG A 646 23.83 -8.47 -20.69
C ARG A 646 23.06 -9.60 -20.01
N ARG A 647 23.68 -10.77 -19.76
CA ARG A 647 23.03 -11.89 -19.06
C ARG A 647 22.51 -11.51 -17.67
N LEU A 648 23.31 -10.78 -16.88
CA LEU A 648 22.88 -10.26 -15.59
C LEU A 648 21.63 -9.37 -15.74
N TRP A 649 21.68 -8.37 -16.62
CA TRP A 649 20.55 -7.45 -16.80
C TRP A 649 19.31 -8.13 -17.40
N THR A 650 19.48 -9.08 -18.32
CA THR A 650 18.39 -9.91 -18.84
C THR A 650 17.70 -10.67 -17.71
N SER A 651 18.47 -11.36 -16.86
CA SER A 651 17.88 -12.09 -15.72
C SER A 651 17.16 -11.16 -14.74
N MET A 652 17.68 -9.95 -14.51
CA MET A 652 17.03 -8.94 -13.68
C MET A 652 15.72 -8.42 -14.30
N CYS A 653 15.68 -8.20 -15.62
CA CYS A 653 14.47 -7.79 -16.32
C CYS A 653 13.39 -8.87 -16.28
N GLN A 654 13.78 -10.14 -16.50
CA GLN A 654 12.89 -11.29 -16.39
C GLN A 654 12.31 -11.44 -14.98
N LEU A 655 13.17 -11.34 -13.95
CA LEU A 655 12.73 -11.36 -12.56
C LEU A 655 11.77 -10.20 -12.25
N GLY A 656 12.05 -9.01 -12.77
CA GLY A 656 11.16 -7.85 -12.65
C GLY A 656 9.76 -8.10 -13.20
N ASN A 657 9.63 -8.81 -14.32
CA ASN A 657 8.32 -9.15 -14.89
C ASN A 657 7.48 -10.01 -13.95
N LEU A 658 8.10 -11.01 -13.30
CA LEU A 658 7.41 -11.86 -12.32
C LEU A 658 7.03 -11.07 -11.07
N MET A 659 7.97 -10.30 -10.51
CA MET A 659 7.75 -9.55 -9.26
C MET A 659 6.63 -8.50 -9.35
N PHE A 660 6.39 -7.92 -10.53
CA PHE A 660 5.34 -6.92 -10.74
C PHE A 660 4.03 -7.48 -11.31
N GLU A 661 3.89 -8.81 -11.36
CA GLU A 661 2.63 -9.44 -11.72
C GLU A 661 1.54 -9.07 -10.69
N THR A 662 0.38 -8.64 -11.19
CA THR A 662 -0.74 -8.19 -10.35
C THR A 662 -1.78 -9.27 -10.09
N ARG A 663 -1.67 -10.40 -10.77
CA ARG A 663 -2.56 -11.56 -10.65
C ARG A 663 -1.77 -12.82 -10.95
N ILE A 664 -1.68 -13.70 -9.98
CA ILE A 664 -1.01 -15.00 -10.13
C ILE A 664 -2.04 -16.01 -10.64
N SER A 665 -1.85 -16.54 -11.84
CA SER A 665 -2.80 -17.49 -12.45
C SER A 665 -2.79 -18.85 -11.74
N ASN A 666 -1.60 -19.35 -11.40
CA ASN A 666 -1.38 -20.59 -10.65
C ASN A 666 -0.20 -20.37 -9.69
N MET A 667 -0.44 -20.52 -8.38
CA MET A 667 0.52 -20.21 -7.33
C MET A 667 1.77 -21.08 -7.40
N ASP A 668 1.63 -22.40 -7.52
CA ASP A 668 2.77 -23.32 -7.49
C ASP A 668 3.70 -23.13 -8.68
N GLY A 669 3.14 -23.01 -9.89
CA GLY A 669 3.89 -22.74 -11.11
C GLY A 669 4.60 -21.38 -11.05
N TYR A 670 3.92 -20.35 -10.55
CA TYR A 670 4.51 -19.02 -10.34
C TYR A 670 5.66 -19.06 -9.35
N LEU A 671 5.51 -19.71 -8.20
CA LEU A 671 6.57 -19.81 -7.18
C LEU A 671 7.79 -20.58 -7.69
N SER A 672 7.58 -21.64 -8.49
CA SER A 672 8.65 -22.39 -9.13
C SER A 672 9.46 -21.50 -10.07
N GLU A 673 8.81 -20.76 -10.96
CA GLU A 673 9.48 -19.83 -11.87
C GLU A 673 10.13 -18.65 -11.13
N LEU A 674 9.48 -18.11 -10.09
CA LEU A 674 10.04 -17.03 -9.28
C LEU A 674 11.34 -17.46 -8.60
N LYS A 675 11.35 -18.62 -7.92
CA LYS A 675 12.56 -19.15 -7.26
C LYS A 675 13.69 -19.37 -8.26
N LYS A 676 13.40 -20.05 -9.37
CA LYS A 676 14.33 -20.27 -10.47
C LYS A 676 14.95 -18.97 -11.00
N HIS A 677 14.12 -17.93 -11.23
CA HIS A 677 14.63 -16.66 -11.74
C HIS A 677 15.39 -15.84 -10.69
N ILE A 678 15.08 -15.99 -9.40
CA ILE A 678 15.91 -15.45 -8.31
C ILE A 678 17.29 -16.13 -8.33
N ASP A 679 17.34 -17.46 -8.41
CA ASP A 679 18.60 -18.21 -8.39
C ASP A 679 19.48 -17.86 -9.59
N ILE A 680 18.91 -17.80 -10.80
CA ILE A 680 19.62 -17.38 -12.02
C ILE A 680 20.19 -15.97 -11.86
N PHE A 681 19.37 -15.03 -11.36
CA PHE A 681 19.81 -13.65 -11.16
C PHE A 681 20.95 -13.56 -10.13
N LEU A 682 20.81 -14.21 -8.97
CA LEU A 682 21.83 -14.21 -7.93
C LEU A 682 23.12 -14.89 -8.40
N TRP A 683 23.03 -15.96 -9.18
CA TRP A 683 24.18 -16.60 -9.80
C TRP A 683 24.95 -15.62 -10.69
N HIS A 684 24.26 -14.90 -11.59
CA HIS A 684 24.89 -13.88 -12.43
C HIS A 684 25.53 -12.75 -11.60
N CYS A 685 24.88 -12.33 -10.51
CA CYS A 685 25.42 -11.32 -9.61
C CYS A 685 26.76 -11.76 -9.02
N ILE A 686 26.81 -12.97 -8.46
CA ILE A 686 27.99 -13.49 -7.76
C ILE A 686 29.10 -13.83 -8.75
N GLN A 687 28.77 -14.35 -9.93
CA GLN A 687 29.74 -14.56 -11.01
C GLN A 687 30.43 -13.26 -11.42
N MET A 688 29.69 -12.15 -11.48
CA MET A 688 30.28 -10.85 -11.79
C MET A 688 31.10 -10.31 -10.62
N ASN A 689 30.51 -10.27 -9.43
CA ASN A 689 31.17 -9.75 -8.24
C ASN A 689 30.50 -10.27 -6.95
N ALA A 690 31.20 -11.10 -6.19
CA ALA A 690 30.70 -11.60 -4.90
C ALA A 690 30.48 -10.51 -3.84
N GLN A 691 30.97 -9.27 -4.02
CA GLN A 691 30.76 -8.17 -3.08
C GLN A 691 29.28 -7.74 -2.94
N TRP A 692 28.39 -8.19 -3.85
CA TRP A 692 26.95 -7.96 -3.72
C TRP A 692 26.35 -8.53 -2.43
N VAL A 693 27.00 -9.51 -1.78
CA VAL A 693 26.60 -10.02 -0.46
C VAL A 693 26.66 -8.99 0.67
N ASN A 694 27.34 -7.85 0.44
CA ASN A 694 27.30 -6.69 1.34
C ASN A 694 26.02 -5.86 1.19
N LYS A 695 25.12 -6.22 0.28
CA LYS A 695 23.82 -5.60 0.05
C LYS A 695 22.72 -6.60 0.47
N PRO A 696 22.25 -6.57 1.73
CA PRO A 696 21.26 -7.51 2.25
C PRO A 696 19.94 -7.57 1.45
N LYS A 697 19.63 -6.51 0.69
CA LYS A 697 18.49 -6.47 -0.25
C LYS A 697 18.47 -7.62 -1.26
N PHE A 698 19.64 -8.14 -1.67
CA PHE A 698 19.72 -9.30 -2.56
C PHE A 698 19.28 -10.58 -1.85
N HIS A 699 19.70 -10.77 -0.59
CA HIS A 699 19.28 -11.90 0.22
C HIS A 699 17.78 -11.85 0.53
N MET A 700 17.20 -10.66 0.70
CA MET A 700 15.74 -10.52 0.88
C MET A 700 14.93 -11.11 -0.29
N LEU A 701 15.49 -11.20 -1.51
CA LEU A 701 14.77 -11.81 -2.64
C LEU A 701 14.47 -13.30 -2.39
N LEU A 702 15.34 -14.02 -1.66
CA LEU A 702 15.13 -15.43 -1.31
C LEU A 702 13.93 -15.65 -0.40
N HIS A 703 13.49 -14.61 0.32
CA HIS A 703 12.31 -14.63 1.20
C HIS A 703 11.02 -14.15 0.52
N LEU A 704 11.11 -13.62 -0.71
CA LEU A 704 9.92 -13.21 -1.46
C LEU A 704 8.98 -14.39 -1.74
N PRO A 705 9.45 -15.59 -2.13
CA PRO A 705 8.61 -16.77 -2.29
C PRO A 705 7.83 -17.19 -1.02
N GLU A 706 8.25 -16.75 0.16
CA GLU A 706 7.52 -16.98 1.43
C GLU A 706 6.45 -15.90 1.65
N SER A 707 6.72 -14.66 1.23
CA SER A 707 5.77 -13.54 1.32
C SER A 707 4.58 -13.73 0.37
N ILE A 708 4.80 -14.30 -0.82
CA ILE A 708 3.79 -14.40 -1.88
C ILE A 708 2.58 -15.26 -1.48
N PRO A 709 2.71 -16.50 -0.98
CA PRO A 709 1.54 -17.27 -0.53
C PRO A 709 0.85 -16.61 0.67
N ARG A 710 1.66 -15.98 1.54
CA ARG A 710 1.19 -15.36 2.76
C ARG A 710 0.29 -14.15 2.52
N PHE A 711 0.54 -13.37 1.46
CA PHE A 711 -0.13 -12.09 1.21
C PHE A 711 -0.69 -11.89 -0.21
N GLY A 712 -0.39 -12.79 -1.15
CA GLY A 712 -0.69 -12.66 -2.57
C GLY A 712 0.45 -12.05 -3.39
N PRO A 713 0.18 -11.55 -4.61
CA PRO A 713 1.21 -10.95 -5.46
C PRO A 713 1.92 -9.76 -4.79
N ALA A 714 3.21 -9.55 -5.10
CA ALA A 714 4.02 -8.53 -4.43
C ALA A 714 3.53 -7.09 -4.63
N SER A 715 2.77 -6.86 -5.70
CA SER A 715 2.08 -5.59 -5.95
C SER A 715 1.07 -5.21 -4.86
N LEU A 716 0.55 -6.18 -4.09
CA LEU A 716 -0.39 -5.92 -2.99
C LEU A 716 0.28 -5.26 -1.78
N PHE A 717 1.51 -5.67 -1.47
CA PHE A 717 2.27 -5.16 -0.34
C PHE A 717 3.40 -4.20 -0.77
N ALA A 718 3.32 -3.66 -1.99
CA ALA A 718 4.15 -2.53 -2.41
C ALA A 718 3.72 -1.22 -1.71
N THR A 719 4.69 -0.37 -1.43
CA THR A 719 4.50 0.88 -0.64
C THR A 719 4.29 2.14 -1.46
N GLU A 720 4.28 2.05 -2.79
CA GLU A 720 4.14 3.19 -3.71
C GLU A 720 2.91 4.07 -3.39
N LYS A 721 1.78 3.45 -3.02
CA LYS A 721 0.55 4.18 -2.66
C LYS A 721 0.66 5.01 -1.39
N PHE A 722 1.39 4.50 -0.40
CA PHE A 722 1.60 5.22 0.86
C PHE A 722 2.64 6.32 0.67
N GLU A 723 3.71 6.05 -0.09
CA GLU A 723 4.68 7.07 -0.48
C GLU A 723 4.06 8.22 -1.27
N SER A 724 3.11 7.93 -2.17
CA SER A 724 2.36 8.98 -2.86
C SER A 724 1.51 9.78 -1.87
N TYR A 725 0.87 9.11 -0.91
CA TYR A 725 0.06 9.76 0.13
C TYR A 725 0.89 10.64 1.07
N ASN A 726 2.19 10.37 1.26
CA ASN A 726 3.09 11.26 2.01
C ASN A 726 3.17 12.69 1.41
N SER A 727 2.77 12.90 0.16
CA SER A 727 2.63 14.26 -0.39
C SER A 727 1.44 15.02 0.19
N VAL A 728 0.35 14.35 0.57
CA VAL A 728 -0.78 14.95 1.29
C VAL A 728 -0.34 15.47 2.66
N LEU A 729 0.42 14.66 3.40
CA LEU A 729 0.95 15.06 4.71
C LEU A 729 1.90 16.25 4.59
N ARG A 730 2.79 16.24 3.59
CA ARG A 730 3.66 17.39 3.27
C ARG A 730 2.88 18.65 2.97
N MET A 731 1.84 18.58 2.14
CA MET A 731 0.97 19.71 1.83
C MET A 731 0.27 20.26 3.06
N ALA A 732 -0.21 19.38 3.95
CA ALA A 732 -0.82 19.78 5.22
C ALA A 732 0.20 20.43 6.17
N SER A 733 1.44 19.94 6.19
CA SER A 733 2.52 20.47 7.04
C SER A 733 2.91 21.88 6.62
N ILE A 734 3.08 22.12 5.32
CA ILE A 734 3.38 23.45 4.73
C ILE A 734 2.33 24.50 5.12
N HIS A 735 1.06 24.10 5.24
CA HIS A 735 -0.04 25.00 5.61
C HIS A 735 -0.38 24.99 7.10
N SER A 736 0.43 24.35 7.94
CA SER A 736 0.29 24.37 9.40
C SER A 736 0.97 25.60 10.00
N ASN A 737 0.66 25.92 11.27
CA ASN A 737 1.34 27.01 11.98
C ASN A 737 2.71 26.58 12.56
N GLY A 738 3.10 25.31 12.39
CA GLY A 738 4.36 24.73 12.88
C GLY A 738 4.55 24.67 14.39
N GLN A 739 3.56 25.07 15.21
CA GLN A 739 3.74 25.17 16.66
C GLN A 739 3.69 23.81 17.36
N ARG A 740 2.77 22.93 16.94
CA ARG A 740 2.67 21.54 17.41
C ARG A 740 2.36 20.62 16.21
N PRO A 741 3.35 20.34 15.35
CA PRO A 741 3.14 19.69 14.06
C PRO A 741 2.28 18.42 14.14
N GLY A 742 2.59 17.50 15.06
CA GLY A 742 1.81 16.26 15.23
C GLY A 742 0.33 16.49 15.55
N ARG A 743 0.02 17.47 16.42
CA ARG A 743 -1.37 17.82 16.76
C ARG A 743 -2.07 18.51 15.60
N ASP A 744 -1.44 19.51 15.01
CA ASP A 744 -2.07 20.36 13.99
C ASP A 744 -2.31 19.58 12.68
N LEU A 745 -1.39 18.67 12.33
CA LEU A 745 -1.57 17.71 11.25
C LEU A 745 -2.71 16.74 11.55
N ALA A 746 -2.75 16.15 12.75
CA ALA A 746 -3.86 15.27 13.13
C ALA A 746 -5.22 15.98 13.08
N ILE A 747 -5.29 17.26 13.50
CA ILE A 747 -6.50 18.09 13.34
C ILE A 747 -6.87 18.30 11.86
N SER A 748 -5.88 18.44 10.97
CA SER A 748 -6.13 18.59 9.54
C SER A 748 -6.68 17.30 8.92
N PHE A 749 -6.07 16.15 9.22
CA PHE A 749 -6.53 14.86 8.71
C PHE A 749 -7.90 14.45 9.26
N ILE A 750 -8.20 14.71 10.53
CA ILE A 750 -9.54 14.45 11.08
C ILE A 750 -10.61 15.37 10.45
N ASN A 751 -10.23 16.56 9.99
CA ASN A 751 -11.11 17.42 9.20
C ASN A 751 -11.39 16.85 7.80
N PHE A 752 -10.36 16.31 7.15
CA PHE A 752 -10.52 15.67 5.84
C PHE A 752 -11.44 14.45 5.97
N HIS A 753 -11.25 13.67 7.04
CA HIS A 753 -12.11 12.53 7.39
C HIS A 753 -13.56 12.98 7.61
N ALA A 754 -13.79 13.98 8.47
CA ALA A 754 -15.14 14.50 8.74
C ALA A 754 -15.85 14.98 7.47
N LEU A 755 -15.15 15.73 6.61
CA LEU A 755 -15.71 16.23 5.35
C LEU A 755 -16.07 15.10 4.40
N ARG A 756 -15.19 14.11 4.26
CA ARG A 756 -15.43 12.90 3.48
C ARG A 756 -16.68 12.16 3.94
N LEU A 757 -16.83 11.93 5.25
CA LEU A 757 -17.97 11.21 5.80
C LEU A 757 -19.30 11.89 5.54
N VAL A 758 -19.34 13.22 5.69
CA VAL A 758 -20.54 14.02 5.45
C VAL A 758 -20.94 13.97 3.98
N LEU A 759 -19.96 13.94 3.07
CA LEU A 759 -20.19 13.89 1.62
C LEU A 759 -20.52 12.48 1.10
N SER A 760 -20.08 11.42 1.78
CA SER A 760 -20.19 10.04 1.29
C SER A 760 -21.52 9.35 1.59
N ASN A 761 -22.54 10.10 2.02
CA ASN A 761 -23.82 9.56 2.51
C ASN A 761 -23.69 8.50 3.62
N ALA A 762 -22.60 8.56 4.42
CA ALA A 762 -22.44 7.64 5.53
C ALA A 762 -23.56 7.86 6.57
N ARG A 763 -24.02 6.79 7.23
CA ARG A 763 -24.90 6.95 8.39
C ARG A 763 -24.08 7.45 9.58
N LEU A 764 -24.36 8.67 10.03
CA LEU A 764 -23.61 9.35 11.08
C LEU A 764 -24.44 9.44 12.36
N HIS A 765 -23.76 9.64 13.50
CA HIS A 765 -24.40 9.88 14.79
C HIS A 765 -24.16 11.31 15.23
N ASN A 766 -25.23 12.06 15.46
CA ASN A 766 -25.13 13.36 16.12
C ASN A 766 -25.15 13.11 17.64
N HIS A 767 -23.98 13.11 18.25
CA HIS A 767 -23.82 12.86 19.68
C HIS A 767 -24.36 13.99 20.57
N ARG A 768 -24.63 15.18 20.01
CA ARG A 768 -25.26 16.29 20.74
C ARG A 768 -26.76 16.10 20.88
N THR A 769 -27.41 15.49 19.89
CA THR A 769 -28.86 15.23 19.90
C THR A 769 -29.21 13.78 20.23
N GLY A 770 -28.23 12.86 20.14
CA GLY A 770 -28.42 11.42 20.29
C GLY A 770 -29.01 10.72 19.06
N ILE A 771 -29.18 11.43 17.94
CA ILE A 771 -29.92 10.95 16.77
C ILE A 771 -28.98 10.55 15.63
N HIS A 772 -29.25 9.41 15.00
CA HIS A 772 -28.57 9.02 13.75
C HIS A 772 -29.13 9.79 12.55
N PHE A 773 -28.28 10.16 11.61
CA PHE A 773 -28.66 10.94 10.44
C PHE A 773 -27.82 10.60 9.22
N HIS A 774 -28.38 10.90 8.05
CA HIS A 774 -27.63 11.09 6.80
C HIS A 774 -27.54 12.60 6.54
N ALA A 775 -26.44 13.04 5.91
CA ALA A 775 -26.38 14.42 5.43
C ALA A 775 -27.53 14.68 4.44
N SER A 776 -27.99 15.92 4.36
CA SER A 776 -29.06 16.30 3.43
C SER A 776 -28.70 15.97 1.99
N ASP A 777 -29.70 15.66 1.16
CA ASP A 777 -29.53 15.26 -0.24
C ASP A 777 -28.67 16.26 -1.02
N GLU A 778 -28.87 17.56 -0.80
CA GLU A 778 -28.10 18.62 -1.47
C GLU A 778 -26.60 18.60 -1.12
N VAL A 779 -26.23 18.06 0.05
CA VAL A 779 -24.83 17.87 0.47
C VAL A 779 -24.23 16.65 -0.21
N VAL A 780 -24.95 15.52 -0.17
CA VAL A 780 -24.52 14.25 -0.76
C VAL A 780 -24.40 14.36 -2.28
N ASP A 781 -25.35 15.05 -2.92
CA ASP A 781 -25.39 15.33 -4.35
C ASP A 781 -24.09 15.95 -4.88
N ILE A 782 -23.38 16.74 -4.06
CA ILE A 782 -22.10 17.33 -4.46
C ILE A 782 -21.09 16.23 -4.77
N PHE A 783 -21.01 15.19 -3.96
CA PHE A 783 -20.08 14.09 -4.18
C PHE A 783 -20.64 13.09 -5.19
N GLU A 784 -21.92 12.70 -5.06
CA GLU A 784 -22.54 11.68 -5.91
C GLU A 784 -22.59 12.10 -7.39
N LYS A 785 -22.99 13.34 -7.67
CA LYS A 785 -23.24 13.81 -9.05
C LYS A 785 -22.02 14.44 -9.74
N ASN A 786 -20.90 14.64 -9.03
CA ASN A 786 -19.73 15.35 -9.58
C ASN A 786 -18.45 14.51 -9.54
N ALA A 787 -18.14 13.83 -10.65
CA ALA A 787 -16.93 13.03 -10.80
C ALA A 787 -15.62 13.81 -10.56
N SER A 788 -15.58 15.11 -10.89
CA SER A 788 -14.41 15.96 -10.60
C SER A 788 -14.18 16.17 -9.11
N VAL A 789 -15.26 16.30 -8.32
CA VAL A 789 -15.16 16.40 -6.85
C VAL A 789 -14.64 15.07 -6.29
N GLN A 790 -15.23 13.95 -6.70
CA GLN A 790 -14.76 12.61 -6.33
C GLN A 790 -13.26 12.45 -6.61
N GLN A 791 -12.83 12.76 -7.83
CA GLN A 791 -11.43 12.65 -8.25
C GLN A 791 -10.51 13.54 -7.40
N SER A 792 -10.93 14.77 -7.08
CA SER A 792 -10.15 15.66 -6.22
C SER A 792 -10.05 15.15 -4.78
N MET A 793 -11.05 14.41 -4.31
CA MET A 793 -11.06 13.74 -3.00
C MET A 793 -10.41 12.35 -3.05
N GLY A 794 -9.68 12.03 -4.12
CA GLY A 794 -8.97 10.76 -4.26
C GLY A 794 -9.85 9.55 -4.56
N TYR A 795 -11.15 9.75 -4.82
CA TYR A 795 -12.10 8.69 -5.17
C TYR A 795 -12.33 8.62 -6.67
N ARG A 796 -12.43 7.40 -7.20
CA ARG A 796 -12.93 7.13 -8.54
C ARG A 796 -13.72 5.84 -8.50
N ASP A 797 -14.96 5.87 -8.98
CA ASP A 797 -15.74 4.65 -9.09
C ASP A 797 -15.11 3.74 -10.16
N PHE A 798 -14.65 2.58 -9.72
CA PHE A 798 -13.98 1.58 -10.55
C PHE A 798 -14.94 0.54 -11.13
N LEU A 799 -16.20 0.52 -10.68
CA LEU A 799 -17.25 -0.31 -11.30
C LEU A 799 -17.82 0.41 -12.52
N THR A 800 -18.08 1.72 -12.44
CA THR A 800 -18.49 2.52 -13.61
C THR A 800 -17.35 2.81 -14.59
N SER A 801 -16.09 2.57 -14.22
CA SER A 801 -15.01 2.59 -15.20
C SER A 801 -14.96 1.35 -16.10
N SER A 802 -15.71 0.29 -15.76
CA SER A 802 -16.11 -0.76 -16.71
C SER A 802 -17.18 -0.26 -17.70
N SER A 803 -17.94 0.78 -17.35
CA SER A 803 -18.92 1.45 -18.21
C SER A 803 -18.35 2.73 -18.86
N GLY A 804 -17.03 2.79 -19.07
CA GLY A 804 -16.57 3.54 -20.23
C GLY A 804 -17.17 2.86 -21.46
N ASN A 805 -17.89 3.60 -22.31
CA ASN A 805 -18.27 3.13 -23.65
C ASN A 805 -16.99 2.90 -24.47
N PHE A 806 -16.23 1.85 -24.15
CA PHE A 806 -15.07 1.42 -24.88
C PHE A 806 -15.53 0.45 -25.97
N PRO A 807 -15.00 0.56 -27.19
CA PRO A 807 -14.03 1.58 -27.61
C PRO A 807 -14.63 2.99 -27.75
N SER A 808 -13.88 4.02 -27.33
CA SER A 808 -14.27 5.44 -27.45
C SER A 808 -13.32 6.23 -28.34
N ILE A 809 -13.88 7.11 -29.18
CA ILE A 809 -13.11 7.99 -30.06
C ILE A 809 -12.48 9.10 -29.22
N MET A 810 -11.17 9.29 -29.35
CA MET A 810 -10.51 10.43 -28.75
C MET A 810 -10.66 11.67 -29.64
N ALA A 811 -10.90 12.83 -29.03
CA ALA A 811 -11.09 14.11 -29.73
C ALA A 811 -9.78 14.67 -30.30
N THR A 812 -9.16 13.91 -31.19
CA THR A 812 -7.94 14.28 -31.91
C THR A 812 -8.27 14.27 -33.41
N PRO A 813 -8.06 15.38 -34.14
CA PRO A 813 -8.33 15.42 -35.58
C PRO A 813 -7.41 14.45 -36.33
N LEU A 814 -7.93 13.86 -37.41
CA LEU A 814 -7.12 13.05 -38.33
C LEU A 814 -6.18 13.99 -39.10
N PRO A 815 -4.86 13.75 -39.08
CA PRO A 815 -3.93 14.52 -39.92
C PRO A 815 -4.28 14.32 -41.40
N PRO A 816 -4.27 15.38 -42.24
CA PRO A 816 -4.58 15.27 -43.67
C PRO A 816 -3.69 14.26 -44.41
N GLU A 817 -2.45 14.11 -43.97
CA GLU A 817 -1.46 13.16 -44.51
C GLU A 817 -1.79 11.69 -44.20
N GLU A 818 -2.61 11.44 -43.17
CA GLU A 818 -3.05 10.10 -42.76
C GLU A 818 -4.42 9.72 -43.34
N GLU A 819 -5.09 10.63 -44.08
CA GLU A 819 -6.40 10.39 -44.67
C GLU A 819 -6.29 9.39 -45.83
N GLU A 820 -7.08 8.31 -45.73
CA GLU A 820 -7.10 7.20 -46.67
C GLU A 820 -8.49 7.10 -47.32
N ASP A 821 -8.55 6.62 -48.56
CA ASP A 821 -9.82 6.29 -49.20
C ASP A 821 -10.50 5.12 -48.49
N THR A 822 -11.84 5.11 -48.48
CA THR A 822 -12.59 4.02 -47.82
C THR A 822 -12.27 2.67 -48.49
N PRO A 823 -11.83 1.65 -47.72
CA PRO A 823 -11.46 0.35 -48.28
C PRO A 823 -12.61 -0.29 -49.07
N LEU A 824 -12.29 -0.84 -50.25
CA LEU A 824 -13.25 -1.59 -51.09
C LEU A 824 -13.90 -2.75 -50.34
N SER A 825 -13.18 -3.35 -49.38
CA SER A 825 -13.67 -4.41 -48.50
C SER A 825 -14.84 -3.97 -47.60
N PHE A 826 -15.19 -2.68 -47.55
CA PHE A 826 -16.34 -2.15 -46.82
C PHE A 826 -17.55 -1.85 -47.73
N ALA A 827 -17.48 -2.13 -49.03
CA ALA A 827 -18.57 -1.87 -49.98
C ALA A 827 -19.90 -2.59 -49.64
N TRP A 828 -19.86 -3.66 -48.85
CA TRP A 828 -21.05 -4.40 -48.39
C TRP A 828 -21.84 -3.68 -47.28
N TYR A 829 -21.32 -2.59 -46.70
CA TYR A 829 -22.04 -1.74 -45.75
C TYR A 829 -22.82 -0.64 -46.47
N SER A 830 -23.68 -1.02 -47.43
CA SER A 830 -24.37 -0.10 -48.34
C SER A 830 -25.24 0.99 -47.67
N ASN A 831 -25.58 0.83 -46.38
CA ASN A 831 -26.38 1.78 -45.60
C ASN A 831 -25.64 2.39 -44.38
N ALA A 832 -24.31 2.27 -44.30
CA ALA A 832 -23.52 2.79 -43.18
C ALA A 832 -22.79 4.09 -43.53
N LYS A 833 -22.68 5.01 -42.57
CA LYS A 833 -21.74 6.12 -42.65
C LYS A 833 -20.37 5.63 -42.19
N ILE A 834 -19.41 5.59 -43.11
CA ILE A 834 -18.04 5.16 -42.83
C ILE A 834 -17.14 6.40 -42.71
N ARG A 835 -16.30 6.44 -41.68
CA ARG A 835 -15.26 7.46 -41.56
C ARG A 835 -14.01 6.89 -40.91
N GLN A 836 -12.85 7.41 -41.30
CA GLN A 836 -11.59 7.11 -40.64
C GLN A 836 -11.48 7.87 -39.30
N VAL A 837 -10.80 7.27 -38.34
CA VAL A 837 -10.58 7.79 -36.99
C VAL A 837 -9.08 7.78 -36.69
N SER A 838 -8.56 8.86 -36.13
CA SER A 838 -7.12 8.95 -35.80
C SER A 838 -6.73 8.03 -34.65
N GLN A 839 -7.50 8.05 -33.56
CA GLN A 839 -7.18 7.34 -32.33
C GLN A 839 -8.43 6.80 -31.64
N LEU A 840 -8.28 5.63 -31.03
CA LEU A 840 -9.36 4.97 -30.32
C LEU A 840 -8.84 4.49 -28.96
N ARG A 841 -9.59 4.78 -27.91
CA ARG A 841 -9.30 4.29 -26.56
C ARG A 841 -10.03 2.96 -26.34
N LEU A 842 -9.27 1.92 -26.01
CA LEU A 842 -9.78 0.56 -25.79
C LEU A 842 -10.02 0.26 -24.31
N SER A 843 -9.26 0.90 -23.43
CA SER A 843 -9.40 0.77 -21.97
C SER A 843 -8.94 2.08 -21.31
N GLU A 844 -8.94 2.15 -19.97
CA GLU A 844 -8.36 3.30 -19.25
C GLU A 844 -6.89 3.58 -19.62
N LYS A 845 -6.14 2.55 -20.00
CA LYS A 845 -4.69 2.63 -20.25
C LYS A 845 -4.30 2.37 -21.70
N ASP A 846 -5.16 1.68 -22.45
CA ASP A 846 -4.87 1.28 -23.83
C ASP A 846 -5.49 2.26 -24.83
N VAL A 847 -4.62 2.81 -25.66
CA VAL A 847 -4.99 3.64 -26.80
C VAL A 847 -4.34 3.03 -28.03
N ILE A 848 -5.08 3.01 -29.14
CA ILE A 848 -4.59 2.60 -30.44
C ILE A 848 -4.61 3.76 -31.43
N ARG A 849 -3.58 3.79 -32.29
CA ARG A 849 -3.37 4.71 -33.41
C ARG A 849 -2.66 3.97 -34.54
N LYS A 850 -2.65 4.53 -35.75
CA LYS A 850 -1.68 4.18 -36.81
C LYS A 850 -0.28 3.97 -36.23
N GLY A 851 0.34 2.83 -36.58
CA GLY A 851 1.67 2.41 -36.13
C GLY A 851 1.72 1.66 -34.79
N TYR A 852 0.63 1.56 -34.03
CA TYR A 852 0.61 0.79 -32.78
C TYR A 852 0.53 -0.71 -33.06
N PHE A 853 1.17 -1.51 -32.20
CA PHE A 853 1.09 -2.96 -32.27
C PHE A 853 0.04 -3.49 -31.30
N VAL A 854 -0.69 -4.51 -31.71
CA VAL A 854 -1.77 -5.12 -30.94
C VAL A 854 -1.73 -6.65 -31.03
N LEU A 855 -2.21 -7.30 -29.97
CA LEU A 855 -2.55 -8.71 -29.95
C LEU A 855 -4.03 -8.87 -30.28
N ILE A 856 -4.33 -9.63 -31.32
CA ILE A 856 -5.68 -9.93 -31.77
C ILE A 856 -5.93 -11.42 -31.53
N ILE A 857 -7.05 -11.72 -30.86
CA ILE A 857 -7.50 -13.11 -30.65
C ILE A 857 -8.94 -13.19 -31.12
N SER A 858 -9.17 -14.00 -32.16
CA SER A 858 -10.50 -14.16 -32.70
C SER A 858 -11.37 -15.00 -31.76
N PRO A 859 -12.61 -14.57 -31.42
CA PRO A 859 -13.51 -15.34 -30.58
C PRO A 859 -13.81 -16.74 -31.14
N ARG A 860 -13.74 -16.89 -32.47
CA ARG A 860 -14.01 -18.16 -33.16
C ARG A 860 -12.84 -19.14 -33.09
N ASN A 861 -11.63 -18.65 -32.81
CA ASN A 861 -10.44 -19.48 -32.67
C ASN A 861 -9.51 -18.90 -31.59
N PRO A 862 -9.80 -19.14 -30.31
CA PRO A 862 -9.10 -18.51 -29.19
C PRO A 862 -7.61 -18.86 -29.10
N THR A 863 -7.18 -19.95 -29.74
CA THR A 863 -5.78 -20.38 -29.77
C THR A 863 -4.98 -19.66 -30.86
N ASN A 864 -5.64 -18.98 -31.80
CA ASN A 864 -4.98 -18.24 -32.85
C ASN A 864 -4.67 -16.81 -32.38
N HIS A 865 -3.42 -16.57 -32.03
CA HIS A 865 -2.91 -15.28 -31.58
C HIS A 865 -2.23 -14.56 -32.74
N ILE A 866 -2.77 -13.40 -33.13
CA ILE A 866 -2.23 -12.60 -34.23
C ILE A 866 -1.60 -11.32 -33.65
N ILE A 867 -0.32 -11.10 -33.94
CA ILE A 867 0.35 -9.83 -33.66
C ILE A 867 0.25 -8.99 -34.93
N ALA A 868 -0.22 -7.75 -34.79
CA ALA A 868 -0.39 -6.89 -35.95
C ALA A 868 -0.09 -5.42 -35.64
N ARG A 869 0.37 -4.69 -36.65
CA ARG A 869 0.57 -3.23 -36.60
C ARG A 869 -0.64 -2.54 -37.24
N ILE A 870 -1.20 -1.56 -36.55
CA ILE A 870 -2.37 -0.81 -37.03
C ILE A 870 -1.95 0.12 -38.18
N HIS A 871 -2.68 0.04 -39.29
CA HIS A 871 -2.53 0.93 -40.43
C HIS A 871 -3.54 2.07 -40.36
N SER A 872 -4.83 1.74 -40.24
CA SER A 872 -5.91 2.72 -40.12
C SER A 872 -7.08 2.19 -39.29
N ILE A 873 -7.86 3.11 -38.72
CA ILE A 873 -9.01 2.80 -37.85
C ILE A 873 -10.25 3.40 -38.49
N TRP A 874 -11.32 2.62 -38.55
CA TRP A 874 -12.54 2.97 -39.27
C TRP A 874 -13.77 2.82 -38.38
N GLN A 875 -14.57 3.87 -38.29
CA GLN A 875 -15.91 3.83 -37.69
C GLN A 875 -16.94 3.56 -38.78
N ILE A 876 -17.79 2.56 -38.55
CA ILE A 876 -18.90 2.19 -39.42
C ILE A 876 -20.18 2.40 -38.62
N SER A 877 -20.93 3.45 -38.95
CA SER A 877 -22.12 3.88 -38.21
C SER A 877 -23.40 3.56 -38.97
N HIS A 878 -24.30 2.81 -38.33
CA HIS A 878 -25.70 2.60 -38.73
C HIS A 878 -26.62 3.45 -37.83
N GLN A 879 -27.92 3.57 -38.18
CA GLN A 879 -28.89 4.48 -37.53
C GLN A 879 -28.91 4.39 -35.99
N HIS A 880 -28.60 3.23 -35.39
CA HIS A 880 -28.62 3.02 -33.93
C HIS A 880 -27.36 2.37 -33.35
N HIS A 881 -26.32 2.10 -34.16
CA HIS A 881 -25.13 1.39 -33.68
C HIS A 881 -23.88 1.78 -34.48
N SER A 882 -22.75 1.95 -33.79
CA SER A 882 -21.43 2.13 -34.43
C SER A 882 -20.53 0.96 -34.09
N GLN A 883 -19.88 0.40 -35.10
CA GLN A 883 -18.81 -0.58 -34.92
C GLN A 883 -17.48 0.03 -35.38
N PHE A 884 -16.39 -0.50 -34.84
CA PHE A 884 -15.04 -0.08 -35.20
C PHE A 884 -14.27 -1.24 -35.82
N LYS A 885 -13.64 -0.98 -36.96
CA LYS A 885 -12.73 -1.91 -37.62
C LYS A 885 -11.33 -1.31 -37.70
N VAL A 886 -10.34 -2.17 -37.60
CA VAL A 886 -8.93 -1.82 -37.81
C VAL A 886 -8.42 -2.54 -39.05
N GLN A 887 -7.75 -1.78 -39.91
CA GLN A 887 -6.87 -2.33 -40.94
C GLN A 887 -5.50 -2.50 -40.33
N VAL A 888 -4.94 -3.71 -40.42
CA VAL A 888 -3.68 -4.05 -39.76
C VAL A 888 -2.76 -4.80 -40.72
N THR A 889 -1.46 -4.65 -40.52
CA THR A 889 -0.44 -5.49 -41.15
C THR A 889 -0.04 -6.59 -40.17
N ARG A 890 -0.11 -7.85 -40.60
CA ARG A 890 0.23 -9.01 -39.76
C ARG A 890 1.74 -9.16 -39.58
N PHE A 891 2.13 -9.56 -38.37
CA PHE A 891 3.48 -9.95 -38.01
C PHE A 891 3.49 -11.36 -37.43
N GLU A 892 4.56 -12.09 -37.72
CA GLU A 892 4.80 -13.42 -37.16
C GLU A 892 5.99 -13.40 -36.18
N PRO A 893 5.87 -14.09 -35.02
CA PRO A 893 6.99 -14.31 -34.13
C PRO A 893 8.11 -15.10 -34.84
N SER A 894 9.33 -14.58 -34.79
CA SER A 894 10.54 -15.19 -35.36
C SER A 894 11.44 -15.75 -34.25
N VAL A 895 12.75 -15.81 -34.44
CA VAL A 895 13.73 -16.21 -33.42
C VAL A 895 13.80 -15.20 -32.27
N VAL A 896 14.33 -15.63 -31.13
CA VAL A 896 14.69 -14.72 -30.04
C VAL A 896 16.02 -14.08 -30.40
N SER A 897 16.09 -12.74 -30.41
CA SER A 897 17.32 -11.99 -30.65
C SER A 897 18.38 -12.40 -29.61
N ALA A 898 19.57 -12.78 -30.07
CA ALA A 898 20.67 -13.12 -29.16
C ALA A 898 21.13 -11.92 -28.34
N PHE A 899 21.03 -10.71 -28.92
CA PHE A 899 21.43 -9.46 -28.29
C PHE A 899 20.39 -8.98 -27.27
N TYR A 900 19.13 -8.79 -27.68
CA TYR A 900 18.08 -8.25 -26.82
C TYR A 900 17.43 -9.30 -25.91
N GLN A 901 17.56 -10.59 -26.22
CA GLN A 901 16.84 -11.69 -25.56
C GLN A 901 15.31 -11.51 -25.60
N MET A 902 14.82 -10.90 -26.69
CA MET A 902 13.40 -10.69 -26.97
C MET A 902 13.00 -11.34 -28.30
N ARG A 903 11.72 -11.68 -28.42
CA ARG A 903 11.15 -12.30 -29.63
C ARG A 903 11.11 -11.27 -30.76
N SER A 904 11.82 -11.54 -31.86
CA SER A 904 11.74 -10.72 -33.07
C SER A 904 10.42 -10.94 -33.79
N LEU A 905 9.93 -9.93 -34.52
CA LEU A 905 8.71 -9.98 -35.31
C LEU A 905 9.05 -9.75 -36.79
N ILE A 906 8.54 -10.60 -37.67
CA ILE A 906 8.69 -10.45 -39.12
C ILE A 906 7.38 -9.93 -39.70
N ASN A 907 7.47 -8.88 -40.52
CA ASN A 907 6.33 -8.37 -41.27
C ASN A 907 5.96 -9.36 -42.38
N CYS A 908 4.75 -9.89 -42.37
CA CYS A 908 4.27 -10.83 -43.38
C CYS A 908 3.81 -10.13 -44.67
N ASN A 909 3.76 -8.78 -44.67
CA ASN A 909 3.16 -7.95 -45.71
C ASN A 909 1.69 -8.30 -46.03
N GLU A 910 1.03 -9.02 -45.11
CA GLU A 910 -0.37 -9.39 -45.21
C GLU A 910 -1.23 -8.32 -44.52
N VAL A 911 -2.16 -7.72 -45.27
CA VAL A 911 -3.11 -6.73 -44.75
C VAL A 911 -4.43 -7.41 -44.41
N LEU A 912 -4.86 -7.25 -43.17
CA LEU A 912 -6.06 -7.88 -42.61
C LEU A 912 -6.99 -6.83 -41.98
N TYR A 913 -8.25 -7.21 -41.81
CA TYR A 913 -9.27 -6.38 -41.17
C TYR A 913 -9.88 -7.12 -40.00
N PHE A 914 -9.90 -6.49 -38.82
CA PHE A 914 -10.48 -7.06 -37.62
C PHE A 914 -11.47 -6.11 -36.96
N ASN A 915 -12.42 -6.67 -36.21
CA ASN A 915 -13.21 -5.86 -35.31
C ASN A 915 -12.33 -5.44 -34.11
N VAL A 916 -12.45 -4.19 -33.68
CA VAL A 916 -11.69 -3.67 -32.52
C VAL A 916 -11.89 -4.52 -31.26
N LEU A 917 -13.07 -5.12 -31.07
CA LEU A 917 -13.38 -5.99 -29.92
C LEU A 917 -12.56 -7.29 -29.89
N GLU A 918 -11.89 -7.64 -30.99
CA GLU A 918 -10.97 -8.79 -31.08
C GLU A 918 -9.57 -8.43 -30.56
N ILE A 919 -9.25 -7.15 -30.35
CA ILE A 919 -7.99 -6.70 -29.75
C ILE A 919 -8.01 -7.03 -28.25
N LYS A 920 -7.00 -7.77 -27.79
CA LYS A 920 -6.86 -8.18 -26.38
C LYS A 920 -5.83 -7.38 -25.60
N ALA A 921 -4.79 -6.89 -26.27
CA ALA A 921 -3.76 -6.08 -25.64
C ALA A 921 -3.06 -5.19 -26.66
N CYS A 922 -2.53 -4.07 -26.20
CA CYS A 922 -1.52 -3.31 -26.94
C CYS A 922 -0.13 -3.88 -26.62
N ILE A 923 0.73 -3.98 -27.64
CA ILE A 923 2.11 -4.48 -27.51
C ILE A 923 3.06 -3.31 -27.79
N ASN A 924 4.10 -3.18 -26.99
CA ASN A 924 5.23 -2.29 -27.30
C ASN A 924 6.25 -3.06 -28.14
N VAL A 925 6.59 -2.52 -29.31
CA VAL A 925 7.57 -3.10 -30.22
C VAL A 925 8.65 -2.05 -30.48
N GLN A 926 9.91 -2.46 -30.33
CA GLN A 926 11.07 -1.62 -30.61
C GLN A 926 11.73 -2.04 -31.91
N HIS A 927 12.38 -1.09 -32.57
CA HIS A 927 13.22 -1.36 -33.74
C HIS A 927 14.49 -2.12 -33.32
N ASP A 928 14.91 -3.09 -34.13
CA ASP A 928 16.18 -3.79 -33.94
C ASP A 928 17.34 -2.93 -34.47
N CYS A 929 17.72 -1.93 -33.68
CA CYS A 929 18.81 -1.02 -34.03
C CYS A 929 20.20 -1.67 -34.03
N ASP A 930 20.35 -2.85 -33.41
CA ASP A 930 21.63 -3.55 -33.31
C ASP A 930 21.91 -4.27 -34.64
N SER A 931 20.98 -5.11 -35.07
CA SER A 931 21.04 -5.77 -36.39
C SER A 931 20.98 -4.78 -37.55
N GLY A 932 20.27 -3.66 -37.37
CA GLY A 932 20.14 -2.60 -38.37
C GLY A 932 21.26 -1.57 -38.40
N GLU A 933 22.30 -1.71 -37.55
CA GLU A 933 23.47 -0.82 -37.47
C GLU A 933 23.13 0.69 -37.52
N CYS A 934 22.05 1.11 -36.84
CA CYS A 934 21.47 2.43 -37.03
C CYS A 934 22.44 3.56 -36.58
N PRO A 935 22.69 4.59 -37.43
CA PRO A 935 23.57 5.69 -37.08
C PRO A 935 22.91 6.67 -36.10
N MET A 936 23.73 7.37 -35.30
CA MET A 936 23.23 8.52 -34.53
C MET A 936 23.18 9.77 -35.40
N ILE A 937 22.00 10.37 -35.52
CA ILE A 937 21.77 11.58 -36.30
C ILE A 937 21.56 12.74 -35.34
N GLU A 938 22.38 13.80 -35.46
CA GLU A 938 22.17 15.04 -34.71
C GLU A 938 20.91 15.74 -35.23
N THR A 939 19.89 15.82 -34.38
CA THR A 939 18.69 16.60 -34.68
C THR A 939 18.95 18.06 -34.33
N CYS A 940 19.16 18.90 -35.36
CA CYS A 940 19.19 20.35 -35.16
C CYS A 940 17.84 20.81 -34.59
N HIS A 941 17.84 21.39 -33.39
CA HIS A 941 16.66 21.90 -32.71
C HIS A 941 16.06 23.10 -33.46
N SER A 942 15.09 22.85 -34.35
CA SER A 942 13.96 23.75 -34.61
C SER A 942 12.91 23.04 -35.47
N ASN A 943 12.05 22.24 -34.85
CA ASN A 943 10.66 22.12 -35.30
C ASN A 943 9.82 21.55 -34.16
N ARG A 944 9.11 22.45 -33.47
CA ARG A 944 7.86 22.12 -32.79
C ARG A 944 6.86 21.77 -33.91
N ASN A 945 6.87 20.52 -34.37
CA ASN A 945 5.75 19.84 -35.01
C ASN A 945 6.07 18.34 -35.00
N GLY A 946 5.25 17.57 -34.30
CA GLY A 946 5.45 16.15 -34.11
C GLY A 946 5.23 15.37 -35.39
N HIS A 947 6.32 14.98 -36.05
CA HIS A 947 6.35 13.87 -36.99
C HIS A 947 7.52 12.96 -36.62
N GLU A 948 7.21 11.83 -35.98
CA GLU A 948 8.12 10.70 -35.80
C GLU A 948 7.94 9.73 -36.99
N GLY A 949 9.03 9.49 -37.72
CA GLY A 949 9.19 8.33 -38.60
C GLY A 949 8.82 8.56 -40.06
N CYS A 950 9.75 9.15 -40.83
CA CYS A 950 9.80 8.90 -42.27
C CYS A 950 10.68 7.67 -42.50
N GLU A 951 10.17 6.70 -43.26
CA GLU A 951 10.97 5.62 -43.82
C GLU A 951 11.98 6.24 -44.80
N ASN A 952 13.29 6.04 -44.57
CA ASN A 952 14.27 6.25 -45.61
C ASN A 952 14.07 5.14 -46.65
N SER A 953 13.45 5.47 -47.77
CA SER A 953 13.53 4.69 -48.99
C SER A 953 14.98 4.75 -49.51
N ASN A 954 15.81 3.82 -49.07
CA ASN A 954 16.95 3.21 -49.77
C ASN A 954 17.79 2.40 -48.76
N GLY A 955 17.64 1.07 -48.80
CA GLY A 955 18.37 0.11 -47.97
C GLY A 955 17.52 -1.10 -47.63
#